data_AF-A0AAD4M2P7-F1
#
_entry.id   AF-A0AAD4M2P7-F1
#
_cell.length_a   1.000
_cell.length_b   1.000
_cell.length_c   1.000
_cell.angle_alpha   90.00
_cell.angle_beta   90.00
_cell.angle_gamma   90.00
#
_symmetry.space_group_name_H-M   'P 1'
#
loop_
_entity.id
_entity.type
_entity.pdbx_description
1 polymer ?
#
loop_
_entity_poly.entity_id
_entity_poly.type
_entity_poly.pdbx_seq_one_letter_code
_entity_poly.pdbx_strand_id
1 'polypeptide(L)'
;MPVVQFAQFSSLVQPTFWHELSRLKLEILRLSDESIPLSATYSAGRTVKDRNTGQDVALGCNISVGGEGFSAAYSSPPHSVSAQGFLKNYNTIEEFRNADKRSLFNKLSDEIWDSSIKHHDISALTRFLVITFADLKTYKFYYWFAFPAFAAQPLWEIDRDWTTAEGHFSETELSSLSEQLSQTTRSFFLVRPTQNGGGVEIAPVEEFFAFFANVPQESQTIGFLDPSAQASAPGWPLRNLLAYLRAVHPEATQVVRVLCWRGDVSSSRFGVLRGGPTSAERPSAVGWEKNVQGKLGARVADLAPMMDPKRLADQAVDLNLKLMRWRILPALNLEKIAQTRCLLLGAGTLGCYVARTLMGWGVRKITLVDSGRVSFSNPVRQPLFEFDDCLQGGKPKAEAAAERLKKIFPGVDAQGVTLSIPMPGHPITPGGEDQTKADVKVLEDLFDGHDAVFLLMDSRESRWLPTVLGSAKGKIVLNAALGFDSYLVMRHGAREKPTEVSRRLGCYYCNDIVAPADSLTDRTLDQMCTVTRPGLAPIASATAVELLVSLLQHPLGLQAPAPFPGQNSQQREQQQVEEEGGSVLGLVPHQLRGFLAQFRTMPIVGAAFDRCTGCSETVLKAYETQGFEMLLRAFNKTGYLENLTGLDKLHAEGEQALEAVDWDEEEEEKGADDDF
;
A
#
# COMPACT_ATOMS: atom_id res chain seq x y z
N MET A 1 -0.79 9.97 56.94
CA MET A 1 0.03 9.16 56.01
C MET A 1 -0.51 9.40 54.60
N PRO A 2 0.29 9.33 53.52
CA PRO A 2 -0.24 9.51 52.17
C PRO A 2 -1.13 8.32 51.75
N VAL A 3 -2.12 8.60 50.90
CA VAL A 3 -3.00 7.58 50.32
C VAL A 3 -2.25 6.80 49.24
N VAL A 4 -2.37 5.48 49.23
CA VAL A 4 -1.74 4.62 48.23
C VAL A 4 -2.32 4.88 46.85
N GLN A 5 -1.46 5.26 45.90
CA GLN A 5 -1.80 5.31 44.48
C GLN A 5 -1.44 4.00 43.80
N PHE A 6 -2.20 3.62 42.78
CA PHE A 6 -2.01 2.34 42.07
C PHE A 6 -1.88 2.59 40.57
N ALA A 7 -0.93 1.91 39.94
CA ALA A 7 -0.77 1.92 38.49
C ALA A 7 -1.84 1.03 37.83
N GLN A 8 -2.63 1.60 36.91
CA GLN A 8 -3.70 0.88 36.23
C GLN A 8 -3.14 -0.08 35.18
N PHE A 9 -3.79 -1.24 35.01
CA PHE A 9 -3.50 -2.13 33.88
C PHE A 9 -3.78 -1.44 32.54
N SER A 10 -2.85 -1.61 31.60
CA SER A 10 -2.99 -1.24 30.20
C SER A 10 -3.06 -2.50 29.35
N SER A 11 -3.96 -2.51 28.37
CA SER A 11 -4.11 -3.62 27.43
C SER A 11 -3.03 -3.59 26.35
N LEU A 12 -2.45 -4.75 26.06
CA LEU A 12 -1.57 -5.01 24.92
C LEU A 12 -2.19 -6.12 24.07
N VAL A 13 -2.80 -5.75 22.95
CA VAL A 13 -3.51 -6.70 22.09
C VAL A 13 -2.64 -7.06 20.90
N GLN A 14 -2.32 -8.33 20.72
CA GLN A 14 -1.51 -8.82 19.61
C GLN A 14 -2.33 -8.90 18.31
N PRO A 15 -1.72 -8.77 17.11
CA PRO A 15 -2.42 -8.91 15.84
C PRO A 15 -3.18 -10.25 15.69
N THR A 16 -2.61 -11.34 16.23
CA THR A 16 -3.19 -12.70 16.20
C THR A 16 -4.57 -12.76 16.86
N PHE A 17 -4.81 -11.95 17.89
CA PHE A 17 -6.12 -11.84 18.54
C PHE A 17 -7.21 -11.39 17.58
N TRP A 18 -6.92 -10.41 16.71
CA TRP A 18 -7.91 -9.86 15.77
C TRP A 18 -8.19 -10.80 14.60
N HIS A 19 -7.18 -11.53 14.14
CA HIS A 19 -7.36 -12.61 13.17
C HIS A 19 -8.28 -13.69 13.72
N GLU A 20 -8.03 -14.14 14.94
CA GLU A 20 -8.83 -15.19 15.56
C GLU A 20 -10.25 -14.71 15.89
N LEU A 21 -10.42 -13.48 16.38
CA LEU A 21 -11.73 -12.87 16.60
C LEU A 21 -12.53 -12.79 15.28
N SER A 22 -11.88 -12.46 14.17
CA SER A 22 -12.51 -12.42 12.85
C SER A 22 -12.98 -13.80 12.41
N ARG A 23 -12.14 -14.82 12.60
CA ARG A 23 -12.46 -16.23 12.32
C ARG A 23 -13.64 -16.71 13.17
N LEU A 24 -13.58 -16.50 14.48
CA LEU A 24 -14.65 -16.86 15.42
C LEU A 24 -15.98 -16.17 15.07
N LYS A 25 -15.94 -14.89 14.69
CA LYS A 25 -17.14 -14.14 14.29
C LYS A 25 -17.78 -14.71 13.02
N LEU A 26 -16.98 -15.04 12.00
CA LEU A 26 -17.48 -15.56 10.73
C LEU A 26 -17.95 -17.02 10.82
N GLU A 27 -17.21 -17.87 11.53
CA GLU A 27 -17.42 -19.32 11.51
C GLU A 27 -18.34 -19.80 12.64
N ILE A 28 -18.18 -19.25 13.85
CA ILE A 28 -18.79 -19.77 15.07
C ILE A 28 -19.94 -18.88 15.57
N LEU A 29 -19.64 -17.63 15.91
CA LEU A 29 -20.59 -16.75 16.61
C LEU A 29 -21.70 -16.28 15.68
N ARG A 30 -21.38 -15.96 14.42
CA ARG A 30 -22.32 -15.44 13.41
C ARG A 30 -23.10 -14.22 13.93
N LEU A 31 -24.32 -14.43 14.42
CA LEU A 31 -25.21 -13.40 14.99
C LEU A 31 -25.31 -13.46 16.52
N SER A 32 -24.70 -14.45 17.17
CA SER A 32 -24.68 -14.57 18.63
C SER A 32 -23.93 -13.40 19.26
N ASP A 33 -24.50 -12.84 20.33
CA ASP A 33 -23.91 -11.80 21.18
C ASP A 33 -23.45 -12.35 22.54
N GLU A 34 -23.30 -13.68 22.64
CA GLU A 34 -22.83 -14.37 23.83
C GLU A 34 -21.40 -14.00 24.20
N SER A 35 -21.13 -13.99 25.51
CA SER A 35 -19.80 -13.74 26.04
C SER A 35 -18.93 -14.99 25.92
N ILE A 36 -17.69 -14.81 25.48
CA ILE A 36 -16.73 -15.88 25.23
C ILE A 36 -15.64 -15.82 26.31
N PRO A 37 -15.22 -16.95 26.90
CA PRO A 37 -14.06 -16.97 27.79
C PRO A 37 -12.79 -16.58 27.03
N LEU A 38 -11.92 -15.82 27.70
CA LEU A 38 -10.67 -15.32 27.13
C LEU A 38 -9.57 -15.37 28.19
N SER A 39 -8.46 -16.03 27.86
CA SER A 39 -7.26 -16.04 28.69
C SER A 39 -6.30 -14.94 28.25
N ALA A 40 -5.69 -14.27 29.22
CA ALA A 40 -4.65 -13.27 29.03
C ALA A 40 -3.48 -13.56 29.96
N THR A 41 -2.34 -12.91 29.73
CA THR A 41 -1.19 -13.03 30.64
C THR A 41 -0.60 -11.69 30.99
N TYR A 42 -0.08 -11.59 32.21
CA TYR A 42 0.75 -10.47 32.63
C TYR A 42 2.03 -11.00 33.30
N SER A 43 3.04 -10.15 33.39
CA SER A 43 4.33 -10.49 33.99
C SER A 43 4.79 -9.35 34.89
N ALA A 44 5.89 -9.58 35.61
CA ALA A 44 6.50 -8.57 36.47
C ALA A 44 6.89 -7.31 35.67
N GLY A 45 6.75 -6.14 36.29
CA GLY A 45 7.11 -4.86 35.71
C GLY A 45 8.60 -4.81 35.37
N ARG A 46 8.92 -4.30 34.18
CA ARG A 46 10.30 -4.19 33.68
C ARG A 46 10.70 -2.74 33.44
N THR A 47 11.96 -2.43 33.71
CA THR A 47 12.57 -1.14 33.36
C THR A 47 13.56 -1.34 32.23
N VAL A 48 13.58 -0.40 31.28
CA VAL A 48 14.52 -0.42 30.14
C VAL A 48 15.33 0.87 30.15
N LYS A 49 16.65 0.75 30.01
CA LYS A 49 17.54 1.90 29.84
C LYS A 49 17.36 2.50 28.45
N ASP A 50 16.93 3.75 28.38
CA ASP A 50 16.89 4.49 27.14
C ASP A 50 18.32 4.73 26.63
N ARG A 51 18.59 4.33 25.39
CA ARG A 51 19.91 4.45 24.74
C ARG A 51 20.31 5.90 24.50
N ASN A 52 19.34 6.82 24.38
CA ASN A 52 19.61 8.21 24.05
C ASN A 52 19.80 9.08 25.30
N THR A 53 19.04 8.82 26.36
CA THR A 53 19.07 9.64 27.59
C THR A 53 19.81 8.96 28.75
N GLY A 54 20.08 7.66 28.67
CA GLY A 54 20.68 6.87 29.75
C GLY A 54 19.78 6.65 30.96
N GLN A 55 18.53 7.13 30.92
CA GLN A 55 17.57 7.02 32.02
C GLN A 55 16.82 5.68 31.97
N ASP A 56 16.47 5.16 33.15
CA ASP A 56 15.61 3.99 33.28
C ASP A 56 14.15 4.38 33.00
N VAL A 57 13.58 3.82 31.93
CA VAL A 57 12.18 4.00 31.56
C VAL A 57 11.39 2.78 32.03
N ALA A 58 10.43 3.04 32.92
CA ALA A 58 9.48 2.04 33.39
C ALA A 58 8.52 1.64 32.25
N LEU A 59 8.50 0.36 31.88
CA LEU A 59 7.48 -0.17 30.98
C LEU A 59 6.11 -0.19 31.69
N GLY A 60 5.05 0.01 30.91
CA GLY A 60 3.69 0.06 31.43
C GLY A 60 3.26 -1.24 32.13
N CYS A 61 2.35 -1.10 33.09
CA CYS A 61 1.66 -2.20 33.76
C CYS A 61 0.74 -2.92 32.76
N ASN A 62 1.27 -3.85 31.98
CA ASN A 62 0.58 -4.38 30.80
C ASN A 62 -0.01 -5.78 31.03
N ILE A 63 -1.17 -6.02 30.42
CA ILE A 63 -1.75 -7.34 30.24
C ILE A 63 -1.84 -7.65 28.75
N SER A 64 -1.26 -8.77 28.35
CA SER A 64 -1.14 -9.20 26.96
C SER A 64 -2.23 -10.19 26.59
N VAL A 65 -2.85 -9.97 25.43
CA VAL A 65 -3.87 -10.86 24.84
C VAL A 65 -3.48 -11.21 23.41
N GLY A 66 -3.38 -12.49 23.10
CA GLY A 66 -3.15 -13.04 21.76
C GLY A 66 -4.29 -13.95 21.28
N GLY A 67 -4.17 -14.49 20.07
CA GLY A 67 -5.17 -15.38 19.48
C GLY A 67 -5.30 -16.72 20.21
N GLU A 68 -4.19 -17.20 20.78
CA GLU A 68 -4.15 -18.40 21.62
C GLU A 68 -5.00 -18.28 22.89
N GLY A 69 -5.33 -17.06 23.33
CA GLY A 69 -6.17 -16.80 24.50
C GLY A 69 -7.62 -17.28 24.36
N PHE A 70 -8.09 -17.54 23.14
CA PHE A 70 -9.41 -18.12 22.88
C PHE A 70 -9.44 -19.65 23.00
N SER A 71 -8.28 -20.30 23.10
CA SER A 71 -8.18 -21.77 23.19
C SER A 71 -8.39 -22.25 24.63
N ALA A 72 -9.17 -23.32 24.78
CA ALA A 72 -9.33 -24.00 26.07
C ALA A 72 -8.03 -24.68 26.57
N ALA A 73 -7.07 -24.93 25.68
CA ALA A 73 -5.77 -25.54 26.00
C ALA A 73 -4.66 -24.50 26.22
N TYR A 74 -5.00 -23.27 26.58
CA TYR A 74 -4.04 -22.19 26.78
C TYR A 74 -3.05 -22.49 27.92
N SER A 75 -1.76 -22.34 27.64
CA SER A 75 -0.68 -22.42 28.64
C SER A 75 0.05 -21.09 28.73
N SER A 76 0.20 -20.58 29.94
CA SER A 76 0.90 -19.31 30.19
C SER A 76 2.40 -19.45 29.90
N PRO A 77 3.04 -18.46 29.25
CA PRO A 77 4.49 -18.42 29.11
C PRO A 77 5.23 -18.50 30.46
N PRO A 78 6.49 -18.98 30.48
CA PRO A 78 7.27 -19.03 31.71
C PRO A 78 7.42 -17.62 32.33
N HIS A 79 7.41 -17.55 33.66
CA HIS A 79 7.48 -16.31 34.44
C HIS A 79 6.34 -15.31 34.17
N SER A 80 5.19 -15.81 33.72
CA SER A 80 3.97 -15.04 33.57
C SER A 80 2.81 -15.66 34.34
N VAL A 81 1.79 -14.86 34.61
CA VAL A 81 0.58 -15.26 35.32
C VAL A 81 -0.60 -15.17 34.35
N SER A 82 -1.40 -16.23 34.32
CA SER A 82 -2.66 -16.27 33.58
C SER A 82 -3.73 -15.46 34.31
N ALA A 83 -4.44 -14.63 33.56
CA ALA A 83 -5.63 -13.91 33.98
C ALA A 83 -6.81 -14.39 33.11
N GLN A 84 -7.94 -14.71 33.74
CA GLN A 84 -9.13 -15.18 33.05
C GLN A 84 -10.12 -14.05 32.84
N GLY A 85 -10.78 -13.99 31.69
CA GLY A 85 -11.70 -12.90 31.40
C GLY A 85 -12.78 -13.32 30.41
N PHE A 86 -13.62 -12.35 30.06
CA PHE A 86 -14.68 -12.53 29.08
C PHE A 86 -14.60 -11.48 28.00
N LEU A 87 -14.88 -11.92 26.77
CA LEU A 87 -15.04 -11.06 25.61
C LEU A 87 -16.51 -11.04 25.20
N LYS A 88 -17.09 -9.84 25.12
CA LYS A 88 -18.40 -9.62 24.50
C LYS A 88 -18.25 -8.83 23.21
N ASN A 89 -18.45 -9.49 22.08
CA ASN A 89 -18.46 -8.86 20.77
C ASN A 89 -19.88 -8.45 20.38
N TYR A 90 -20.05 -7.21 19.93
CA TYR A 90 -21.30 -6.70 19.38
C TYR A 90 -21.34 -6.85 17.85
N ASN A 91 -22.54 -6.95 17.29
CA ASN A 91 -22.72 -7.13 15.85
C ASN A 91 -22.81 -5.79 15.12
N THR A 92 -23.42 -4.79 15.76
CA THR A 92 -23.55 -3.43 15.23
C THR A 92 -22.78 -2.42 16.08
N ILE A 93 -22.39 -1.29 15.47
CA ILE A 93 -21.69 -0.22 16.19
C ILE A 93 -22.64 0.52 17.13
N GLU A 94 -23.93 0.59 16.79
CA GLU A 94 -24.99 1.17 17.60
C GLU A 94 -25.18 0.39 18.90
N GLU A 95 -25.24 -0.94 18.83
CA GLU A 95 -25.28 -1.81 20.02
C GLU A 95 -24.06 -1.58 20.91
N PHE A 96 -22.85 -1.56 20.35
CA PHE A 96 -21.64 -1.29 21.12
C PHE A 96 -21.67 0.06 21.83
N ARG A 97 -22.17 1.11 21.16
CA ARG A 97 -22.29 2.47 21.73
C ARG A 97 -23.34 2.53 22.83
N ASN A 98 -24.51 1.94 22.59
CA ASN A 98 -25.67 2.00 23.48
C ASN A 98 -25.64 0.94 24.59
N ALA A 99 -24.73 -0.04 24.53
CA ALA A 99 -24.60 -1.07 25.55
C ALA A 99 -24.42 -0.47 26.94
N ASP A 100 -25.13 -1.05 27.92
CA ASP A 100 -24.98 -0.72 29.34
C ASP A 100 -23.68 -1.33 29.90
N LYS A 101 -22.60 -0.59 29.66
CA LYS A 101 -21.25 -0.91 30.11
C LYS A 101 -21.15 -0.95 31.63
N ARG A 102 -22.01 -0.22 32.35
CA ARG A 102 -22.00 -0.18 33.81
C ARG A 102 -22.58 -1.46 34.39
N SER A 103 -23.70 -1.93 33.83
CA SER A 103 -24.30 -3.21 34.23
C SER A 103 -23.35 -4.39 34.01
N LEU A 104 -22.72 -4.48 32.82
CA LEU A 104 -21.74 -5.52 32.52
C LEU A 104 -20.54 -5.50 33.48
N PHE A 105 -20.01 -4.31 33.77
CA PHE A 105 -18.90 -4.13 34.70
C PHE A 105 -19.28 -4.54 36.14
N ASN A 106 -20.48 -4.15 36.59
CA ASN A 106 -20.97 -4.50 37.92
C ASN A 106 -21.18 -6.01 38.07
N LYS A 107 -21.78 -6.66 37.05
CA LYS A 107 -21.97 -8.12 37.04
C LYS A 107 -20.64 -8.87 37.19
N LEU A 108 -19.62 -8.48 36.41
CA LEU A 108 -18.29 -9.09 36.56
C LEU A 108 -17.69 -8.81 37.94
N SER A 109 -17.87 -7.60 38.47
CA SER A 109 -17.39 -7.24 39.81
C SER A 109 -18.09 -8.04 40.92
N ASP A 110 -19.37 -8.40 40.75
CA ASP A 110 -20.12 -9.29 41.65
C ASP A 110 -19.58 -10.73 41.55
N GLU A 111 -19.34 -11.22 40.33
CA GLU A 111 -18.77 -12.55 40.10
C GLU A 111 -17.37 -12.70 40.70
N ILE A 112 -16.51 -11.67 40.61
CA ILE A 112 -15.19 -11.66 41.25
C ILE A 112 -15.33 -11.71 42.77
N TRP A 113 -16.22 -10.92 43.35
CA TRP A 113 -16.44 -10.89 44.79
C TRP A 113 -16.97 -12.22 45.30
N ASP A 114 -17.97 -12.79 44.64
CA ASP A 114 -18.54 -14.09 45.02
C ASP A 114 -17.54 -15.24 44.85
N SER A 115 -16.79 -15.28 43.74
CA SER A 115 -15.78 -16.32 43.49
C SER A 115 -14.64 -16.26 44.51
N SER A 116 -14.14 -15.05 44.80
CA SER A 116 -13.03 -14.88 45.75
C SER A 116 -13.47 -15.10 47.20
N ILE A 117 -14.61 -14.56 47.63
CA ILE A 117 -15.02 -14.61 49.05
C ILE A 117 -15.75 -15.91 49.40
N LYS A 118 -16.66 -16.42 48.55
CA LYS A 118 -17.44 -17.63 48.87
C LYS A 118 -16.70 -18.92 48.49
N HIS A 119 -15.96 -18.90 47.39
CA HIS A 119 -15.29 -20.08 46.85
C HIS A 119 -13.78 -20.08 47.06
N HIS A 120 -13.22 -19.04 47.69
CA HIS A 120 -11.78 -18.88 47.94
C HIS A 120 -10.91 -19.04 46.66
N ASP A 121 -11.45 -18.70 45.49
CA ASP A 121 -10.72 -18.73 44.22
C ASP A 121 -9.95 -17.43 44.02
N ILE A 122 -8.64 -17.47 44.27
CA ILE A 122 -7.74 -16.33 44.17
C ILE A 122 -7.44 -15.95 42.71
N SER A 123 -7.55 -16.90 41.78
CA SER A 123 -7.37 -16.63 40.35
C SER A 123 -8.45 -15.67 39.81
N ALA A 124 -9.61 -15.59 40.49
CA ALA A 124 -10.68 -14.67 40.14
C ALA A 124 -10.31 -13.19 40.35
N LEU A 125 -9.32 -12.88 41.19
CA LEU A 125 -8.95 -11.50 41.54
C LEU A 125 -8.34 -10.72 40.36
N THR A 126 -7.84 -11.39 39.34
CA THR A 126 -7.25 -10.77 38.14
C THR A 126 -8.19 -10.81 36.93
N ARG A 127 -9.49 -11.09 37.14
CA ARG A 127 -10.43 -11.18 36.02
C ARG A 127 -10.61 -9.86 35.29
N PHE A 128 -10.86 -9.95 33.98
CA PHE A 128 -11.02 -8.79 33.10
C PHE A 128 -12.19 -8.95 32.12
N LEU A 129 -12.65 -7.83 31.59
CA LEU A 129 -13.70 -7.76 30.57
C LEU A 129 -13.17 -7.05 29.33
N VAL A 130 -13.50 -7.57 28.16
CA VAL A 130 -13.29 -6.91 26.88
C VAL A 130 -14.62 -6.77 26.16
N ILE A 131 -14.99 -5.56 25.80
CA ILE A 131 -16.09 -5.33 24.86
C ILE A 131 -15.51 -4.96 23.50
N THR A 132 -16.04 -5.55 22.44
CA THR A 132 -15.52 -5.33 21.07
C THR A 132 -16.64 -5.13 20.06
N PHE A 133 -16.32 -4.42 18.98
CA PHE A 133 -17.08 -4.41 17.74
C PHE A 133 -16.10 -4.52 16.58
N ALA A 134 -16.17 -5.62 15.85
CA ALA A 134 -15.34 -5.90 14.69
C ALA A 134 -16.05 -5.52 13.38
N ASP A 135 -15.57 -4.49 12.68
CA ASP A 135 -15.96 -4.18 11.30
C ASP A 135 -15.04 -4.93 10.33
N LEU A 136 -15.51 -6.10 9.89
CA LEU A 136 -14.76 -6.98 8.98
C LEU A 136 -14.73 -6.48 7.53
N LYS A 137 -15.51 -5.44 7.17
CA LYS A 137 -15.45 -4.83 5.83
C LYS A 137 -14.29 -3.85 5.72
N THR A 138 -14.03 -3.09 6.79
CA THR A 138 -12.94 -2.11 6.84
C THR A 138 -11.73 -2.58 7.64
N TYR A 139 -11.81 -3.78 8.24
CA TYR A 139 -10.81 -4.33 9.17
C TYR A 139 -10.47 -3.37 10.33
N LYS A 140 -11.49 -2.67 10.82
CA LYS A 140 -11.41 -1.77 11.97
C LYS A 140 -12.06 -2.41 13.18
N PHE A 141 -11.31 -2.46 14.27
CA PHE A 141 -11.75 -3.10 15.51
C PHE A 141 -11.85 -2.08 16.63
N TYR A 142 -13.07 -1.90 17.14
CA TYR A 142 -13.36 -1.05 18.27
C TYR A 142 -13.34 -1.92 19.52
N TYR A 143 -12.62 -1.52 20.55
CA TYR A 143 -12.51 -2.31 21.77
C TYR A 143 -12.32 -1.47 23.02
N TRP A 144 -12.72 -2.02 24.16
CA TRP A 144 -12.52 -1.38 25.45
C TRP A 144 -12.31 -2.45 26.54
N PHE A 145 -11.17 -2.38 27.22
CA PHE A 145 -10.87 -3.23 28.35
C PHE A 145 -11.37 -2.63 29.66
N ALA A 146 -11.82 -3.49 30.56
CA ALA A 146 -12.05 -3.17 31.95
C ALA A 146 -11.32 -4.18 32.84
N PHE A 147 -10.64 -3.66 33.85
CA PHE A 147 -9.95 -4.41 34.88
C PHE A 147 -10.59 -4.07 36.23
N PRO A 148 -11.67 -4.75 36.63
CA PRO A 148 -12.38 -4.41 37.86
C PRO A 148 -11.46 -4.49 39.08
N ALA A 149 -11.36 -3.37 39.79
CA ALA A 149 -10.66 -3.29 41.06
C ALA A 149 -11.50 -2.64 42.15
N PHE A 150 -11.53 -3.27 43.32
CA PHE A 150 -12.31 -2.77 44.46
C PHE A 150 -11.62 -1.56 45.11
N ALA A 151 -12.39 -0.50 45.34
CA ALA A 151 -11.95 0.70 46.04
C ALA A 151 -12.30 0.57 47.53
N ALA A 152 -11.27 0.43 48.37
CA ALA A 152 -11.44 0.30 49.81
C ALA A 152 -12.04 1.57 50.44
N GLN A 153 -12.91 1.38 51.44
CA GLN A 153 -13.40 2.45 52.31
C GLN A 153 -13.22 2.05 53.79
N PRO A 154 -12.51 2.84 54.61
CA PRO A 154 -11.56 3.91 54.24
C PRO A 154 -10.44 3.43 53.30
N LEU A 155 -9.83 4.40 52.62
CA LEU A 155 -8.70 4.22 51.71
C LEU A 155 -7.47 3.70 52.46
N TRP A 156 -6.59 2.97 51.77
CA TRP A 156 -5.33 2.50 52.32
C TRP A 156 -4.32 3.65 52.42
N GLU A 157 -3.72 3.80 53.60
CA GLU A 157 -2.63 4.72 53.84
C GLU A 157 -1.31 3.94 53.96
N ILE A 158 -0.20 4.53 53.52
CA ILE A 158 1.14 3.93 53.64
C ILE A 158 1.96 4.65 54.70
N ASP A 159 2.61 3.91 55.60
CA ASP A 159 3.31 4.50 56.76
C ASP A 159 4.43 5.47 56.36
N ARG A 160 5.11 5.17 55.25
CA ARG A 160 6.19 5.95 54.63
C ARG A 160 5.97 5.93 53.10
N ASP A 161 7.01 6.14 52.31
CA ASP A 161 6.98 5.82 50.88
C ASP A 161 7.40 4.37 50.61
N TRP A 162 7.13 3.88 49.40
CA TRP A 162 7.61 2.58 48.92
C TRP A 162 9.14 2.55 48.90
N THR A 163 9.73 1.60 49.63
CA THR A 163 11.19 1.40 49.71
C THR A 163 11.64 0.22 48.87
N THR A 164 12.95 0.07 48.65
CA THR A 164 13.50 -1.12 48.00
C THR A 164 13.36 -2.34 48.90
N ALA A 165 13.17 -3.52 48.31
CA ALA A 165 13.07 -4.76 49.08
C ALA A 165 14.37 -5.07 49.86
N GLU A 166 15.53 -4.66 49.33
CA GLU A 166 16.87 -4.79 49.95
C GLU A 166 16.99 -4.09 51.31
N GLY A 167 16.19 -3.04 51.57
CA GLY A 167 16.21 -2.36 52.85
C GLY A 167 15.50 -3.10 53.99
N HIS A 168 14.75 -4.17 53.66
CA HIS A 168 13.84 -4.84 54.60
C HIS A 168 14.04 -6.36 54.72
N PHE A 169 14.77 -6.96 53.79
CA PHE A 169 15.11 -8.38 53.77
C PHE A 169 16.62 -8.52 53.65
N SER A 170 17.18 -9.58 54.25
CA SER A 170 18.59 -9.92 54.10
C SER A 170 18.89 -10.50 52.71
N GLU A 171 20.15 -10.45 52.29
CA GLU A 171 20.59 -10.94 50.97
C GLU A 171 20.28 -12.44 50.76
N THR A 172 20.39 -13.24 51.82
CA THR A 172 20.07 -14.68 51.80
C THR A 172 18.56 -14.93 51.69
N GLU A 173 17.73 -14.11 52.34
CA GLU A 173 16.27 -14.15 52.22
C GLU A 173 15.80 -13.80 50.81
N LEU A 174 16.37 -12.76 50.20
CA LEU A 174 16.02 -12.32 48.85
C LEU A 174 16.45 -13.33 47.77
N SER A 175 17.61 -13.95 47.95
CA SER A 175 18.09 -15.02 47.06
C SER A 175 17.19 -16.25 47.12
N SER A 176 16.81 -16.67 48.33
CA SER A 176 15.87 -17.77 48.56
C SER A 176 14.48 -17.49 47.95
N LEU A 177 13.99 -16.26 48.09
CA LEU A 177 12.73 -15.83 47.50
C LEU A 177 12.76 -15.89 45.96
N SER A 178 13.83 -15.35 45.36
CA SER A 178 14.02 -15.32 43.91
C SER A 178 14.05 -16.74 43.32
N GLU A 179 14.78 -17.65 43.97
CA GLU A 179 14.86 -19.06 43.55
C GLU A 179 13.48 -19.73 43.59
N GLN A 180 12.73 -19.61 44.68
CA GLN A 180 11.42 -20.24 44.82
C GLN A 180 10.38 -19.67 43.81
N LEU A 181 10.38 -18.35 43.58
CA LEU A 181 9.49 -17.70 42.62
C LEU A 181 9.87 -17.97 41.15
N SER A 182 11.16 -18.24 40.88
CA SER A 182 11.62 -18.65 39.56
C SER A 182 11.13 -20.06 39.20
N GLN A 183 11.03 -20.96 40.18
CA GLN A 183 10.54 -22.33 40.00
C GLN A 183 9.01 -22.39 39.90
N THR A 184 8.30 -21.64 40.75
CA THR A 184 6.83 -21.56 40.73
C THR A 184 6.37 -20.11 40.74
N THR A 185 6.05 -19.57 39.57
CA THR A 185 5.50 -18.22 39.45
C THR A 185 4.07 -18.19 39.96
N ARG A 186 3.80 -17.33 40.96
CA ARG A 186 2.47 -17.16 41.57
C ARG A 186 2.00 -15.72 41.42
N SER A 187 0.69 -15.54 41.26
CA SER A 187 0.05 -14.22 41.21
C SER A 187 0.15 -13.51 42.56
N PHE A 188 -0.15 -14.24 43.64
CA PHE A 188 -0.14 -13.79 45.02
C PHE A 188 0.46 -14.88 45.91
N PHE A 189 1.20 -14.50 46.95
CA PHE A 189 1.89 -15.44 47.83
C PHE A 189 2.13 -14.83 49.22
N LEU A 190 2.33 -15.68 50.22
CA LEU A 190 2.70 -15.28 51.58
C LEU A 190 4.19 -15.51 51.80
N VAL A 191 4.82 -14.68 52.62
CA VAL A 191 6.26 -14.75 52.92
C VAL A 191 6.46 -14.68 54.44
N ARG A 192 7.19 -15.66 54.98
CA ARG A 192 7.67 -15.64 56.38
C ARG A 192 9.16 -16.02 56.45
N PRO A 193 9.90 -15.53 57.45
CA PRO A 193 11.25 -16.02 57.74
C PRO A 193 11.24 -17.49 58.19
N THR A 194 12.25 -18.24 57.77
CA THR A 194 12.50 -19.62 58.24
C THR A 194 12.84 -19.67 59.73
N GLN A 195 12.39 -20.72 60.43
CA GLN A 195 12.68 -20.91 61.87
C GLN A 195 14.17 -21.12 62.18
N ASN A 196 14.95 -21.60 61.20
CA ASN A 196 16.37 -21.91 61.35
C ASN A 196 17.32 -20.72 61.09
N GLY A 197 16.78 -19.55 60.73
CA GLY A 197 17.56 -18.34 60.46
C GLY A 197 18.48 -18.48 59.25
N GLY A 198 17.98 -18.16 58.05
CA GLY A 198 18.82 -18.15 56.85
C GLY A 198 18.11 -17.98 55.51
N GLY A 199 16.77 -18.02 55.47
CA GLY A 199 15.99 -17.83 54.24
C GLY A 199 14.51 -17.57 54.51
N VAL A 200 13.70 -17.57 53.44
CA VAL A 200 12.24 -17.39 53.53
C VAL A 200 11.47 -18.61 53.04
N GLU A 201 10.26 -18.78 53.54
CA GLU A 201 9.29 -19.74 53.03
C GLU A 201 8.17 -18.99 52.31
N ILE A 202 7.68 -19.55 51.19
CA ILE A 202 6.50 -19.05 50.49
C ILE A 202 5.33 -20.03 50.58
N ALA A 203 4.12 -19.50 50.74
CA ALA A 203 2.88 -20.28 50.74
C ALA A 203 1.77 -19.62 49.89
N PRO A 204 0.75 -20.38 49.48
CA PRO A 204 -0.47 -19.83 48.88
C PRO A 204 -1.19 -18.90 49.87
N VAL A 205 -1.92 -17.91 49.36
CA VAL A 205 -2.64 -16.93 50.20
C VAL A 205 -3.83 -17.56 50.92
N GLU A 206 -4.34 -18.69 50.43
CA GLU A 206 -5.38 -19.51 51.03
C GLU A 206 -4.96 -20.07 52.41
N GLU A 207 -3.66 -20.28 52.63
CA GLU A 207 -3.13 -20.87 53.87
C GLU A 207 -2.82 -19.82 54.96
N PHE A 208 -3.35 -18.60 54.84
CA PHE A 208 -2.99 -17.43 55.65
C PHE A 208 -2.85 -17.71 57.16
N PHE A 209 -3.88 -18.26 57.81
CA PHE A 209 -3.84 -18.52 59.25
C PHE A 209 -2.89 -19.64 59.65
N ALA A 210 -2.86 -20.74 58.89
CA ALA A 210 -2.00 -21.88 59.17
C ALA A 210 -0.52 -21.52 58.99
N PHE A 211 -0.23 -20.72 57.96
CA PHE A 211 1.13 -20.32 57.60
C PHE A 211 1.71 -19.27 58.54
N PHE A 212 0.89 -18.35 59.08
CA PHE A 212 1.35 -17.35 60.04
C PHE A 212 1.09 -17.73 61.52
N ALA A 213 0.68 -18.98 61.79
CA ALA A 213 0.53 -19.49 63.15
C ALA A 213 1.85 -19.33 63.92
N ASN A 214 1.80 -18.66 65.08
CA ASN A 214 2.94 -18.35 65.95
C ASN A 214 4.04 -17.46 65.32
N VAL A 215 3.75 -16.77 64.22
CA VAL A 215 4.66 -15.79 63.62
C VAL A 215 4.25 -14.38 64.07
N PRO A 216 5.15 -13.56 64.65
CA PRO A 216 4.84 -12.17 65.00
C PRO A 216 4.33 -11.40 63.79
N GLN A 217 3.33 -10.51 63.96
CA GLN A 217 2.76 -9.71 62.87
C GLN A 217 3.82 -8.88 62.11
N GLU A 218 4.89 -8.49 62.82
CA GLU A 218 6.04 -7.80 62.25
C GLU A 218 6.81 -8.66 61.24
N SER A 219 6.72 -9.98 61.28
CA SER A 219 7.42 -10.89 60.37
C SER A 219 6.51 -11.50 59.29
N GLN A 220 5.23 -11.11 59.26
CA GLN A 220 4.27 -11.57 58.25
C GLN A 220 4.29 -10.63 57.04
N THR A 221 4.70 -11.12 55.87
CA THR A 221 4.70 -10.30 54.64
C THR A 221 3.85 -10.95 53.55
N ILE A 222 3.10 -10.13 52.82
CA ILE A 222 2.25 -10.56 51.71
C ILE A 222 2.89 -10.10 50.41
N GLY A 223 3.15 -11.04 49.51
CA GLY A 223 3.74 -10.79 48.21
C GLY A 223 2.73 -10.92 47.07
N PHE A 224 2.97 -10.16 46.01
CA PHE A 224 2.29 -10.39 44.73
C PHE A 224 3.24 -10.09 43.57
N LEU A 225 2.98 -10.71 42.43
CA LEU A 225 3.68 -10.39 41.20
C LEU A 225 3.21 -9.01 40.72
N ASP A 226 4.07 -8.00 40.85
CA ASP A 226 3.76 -6.62 40.52
C ASP A 226 4.02 -6.33 39.03
N PRO A 227 2.97 -6.10 38.22
CA PRO A 227 3.12 -5.69 36.82
C PRO A 227 3.59 -4.24 36.65
N SER A 228 3.52 -3.40 37.70
CA SER A 228 3.98 -2.01 37.62
C SER A 228 5.51 -1.94 37.68
N ALA A 229 6.11 -1.12 36.82
CA ALA A 229 7.52 -0.74 36.93
C ALA A 229 7.73 0.61 37.63
N GLN A 230 6.66 1.30 38.08
CA GLN A 230 6.75 2.62 38.70
C GLN A 230 7.27 2.53 40.14
N ALA A 231 8.21 3.41 40.53
CA ALA A 231 8.79 3.36 41.88
C ALA A 231 7.79 3.69 43.00
N SER A 232 6.84 4.59 42.74
CA SER A 232 5.90 5.14 43.74
C SER A 232 4.51 4.50 43.74
N ALA A 233 4.19 3.64 42.76
CA ALA A 233 2.86 3.06 42.60
C ALA A 233 2.92 1.56 42.31
N PRO A 234 2.37 0.70 43.20
CA PRO A 234 2.19 -0.71 42.93
C PRO A 234 1.16 -0.95 41.81
N GLY A 235 1.22 -2.12 41.21
CA GLY A 235 0.30 -2.54 40.16
C GLY A 235 -1.14 -2.71 40.62
N TRP A 236 -2.03 -2.71 39.63
CA TRP A 236 -3.47 -2.83 39.81
C TRP A 236 -3.96 -4.05 40.60
N PRO A 237 -3.35 -5.27 40.49
CA PRO A 237 -3.81 -6.46 41.21
C PRO A 237 -3.85 -6.32 42.73
N LEU A 238 -2.99 -5.49 43.30
CA LEU A 238 -2.88 -5.32 44.75
C LEU A 238 -4.20 -4.83 45.37
N ARG A 239 -4.99 -4.04 44.65
CA ARG A 239 -6.29 -3.56 45.14
C ARG A 239 -7.24 -4.71 45.48
N ASN A 240 -7.29 -5.71 44.61
CA ASN A 240 -8.18 -6.86 44.77
C ASN A 240 -7.69 -7.81 45.86
N LEU A 241 -6.37 -8.01 45.95
CA LEU A 241 -5.77 -8.76 47.05
C LEU A 241 -6.08 -8.13 48.41
N LEU A 242 -5.89 -6.82 48.55
CA LEU A 242 -6.16 -6.12 49.81
C LEU A 242 -7.65 -6.14 50.17
N ALA A 243 -8.55 -6.03 49.18
CA ALA A 243 -9.99 -6.15 49.41
C ALA A 243 -10.39 -7.56 49.86
N TYR A 244 -9.82 -8.60 49.24
CA TYR A 244 -10.01 -10.00 49.64
C TYR A 244 -9.54 -10.24 51.08
N LEU A 245 -8.29 -9.86 51.39
CA LEU A 245 -7.72 -10.05 52.73
C LEU A 245 -8.52 -9.32 53.80
N ARG A 246 -8.98 -8.11 53.51
CA ARG A 246 -9.78 -7.32 54.46
C ARG A 246 -11.16 -7.91 54.72
N ALA A 247 -11.75 -8.57 53.73
CA ALA A 247 -13.04 -9.24 53.86
C ALA A 247 -12.94 -10.58 54.61
N VAL A 248 -11.90 -11.36 54.34
CA VAL A 248 -11.72 -12.70 54.94
C VAL A 248 -11.02 -12.62 56.31
N HIS A 249 -10.10 -11.66 56.49
CA HIS A 249 -9.25 -11.50 57.68
C HIS A 249 -9.23 -10.06 58.21
N PRO A 250 -10.37 -9.51 58.70
CA PRO A 250 -10.48 -8.11 59.11
C PRO A 250 -9.57 -7.73 60.29
N GLU A 251 -9.30 -8.65 61.22
CA GLU A 251 -8.47 -8.38 62.41
C GLU A 251 -6.97 -8.32 62.08
N ALA A 252 -6.51 -9.16 61.15
CA ALA A 252 -5.10 -9.24 60.73
C ALA A 252 -4.71 -8.15 59.70
N THR A 253 -5.66 -7.36 59.21
CA THR A 253 -5.46 -6.41 58.10
C THR A 253 -5.45 -4.94 58.51
N GLN A 254 -5.38 -4.64 59.80
CA GLN A 254 -5.17 -3.27 60.29
C GLN A 254 -3.81 -2.70 59.86
N VAL A 255 -2.78 -3.55 59.85
CA VAL A 255 -1.43 -3.24 59.37
C VAL A 255 -0.94 -4.41 58.54
N VAL A 256 -0.63 -4.17 57.26
CA VAL A 256 -0.22 -5.19 56.29
C VAL A 256 1.14 -4.83 55.68
N ARG A 257 2.11 -5.72 55.78
CA ARG A 257 3.40 -5.60 55.09
C ARG A 257 3.28 -6.19 53.69
N VAL A 258 3.57 -5.40 52.66
CA VAL A 258 3.40 -5.78 51.25
C VAL A 258 4.74 -5.78 50.52
N LEU A 259 5.03 -6.87 49.83
CA LEU A 259 6.14 -7.02 48.89
C LEU A 259 5.61 -7.00 47.44
N CYS A 260 5.99 -5.97 46.70
CA CYS A 260 5.73 -5.83 45.27
C CYS A 260 6.88 -6.49 44.50
N TRP A 261 6.69 -7.76 44.08
CA TRP A 261 7.74 -8.51 43.40
C TRP A 261 7.77 -8.20 41.90
N ARG A 262 8.89 -7.66 41.42
CA ARG A 262 9.07 -7.21 40.02
C ARG A 262 10.06 -8.07 39.23
N GLY A 263 10.19 -9.34 39.62
CA GLY A 263 11.04 -10.32 38.95
C GLY A 263 12.52 -10.23 39.31
N ASP A 264 12.99 -9.09 39.84
CA ASP A 264 14.32 -8.92 40.39
C ASP A 264 14.24 -8.24 41.78
N VAL A 265 15.25 -8.48 42.60
CA VAL A 265 15.39 -7.97 43.96
C VAL A 265 15.54 -6.44 43.96
N SER A 266 16.37 -5.91 43.05
CA SER A 266 16.67 -4.48 42.96
C SER A 266 15.47 -3.63 42.51
N SER A 267 14.62 -4.21 41.66
CA SER A 267 13.41 -3.56 41.12
C SER A 267 12.21 -3.69 42.06
N SER A 268 12.18 -4.72 42.91
CA SER A 268 11.09 -4.99 43.84
C SER A 268 10.96 -3.90 44.93
N ARG A 269 9.72 -3.71 45.41
CA ARG A 269 9.39 -2.64 46.38
C ARG A 269 8.68 -3.20 47.60
N PHE A 270 8.89 -2.57 48.75
CA PHE A 270 8.28 -2.93 50.01
C PHE A 270 7.52 -1.75 50.61
N GLY A 271 6.39 -2.02 51.26
CA GLY A 271 5.57 -1.00 51.90
C GLY A 271 4.72 -1.56 53.04
N VAL A 272 4.43 -0.74 54.04
CA VAL A 272 3.54 -1.09 55.15
C VAL A 272 2.27 -0.27 55.02
N LEU A 273 1.15 -0.96 54.82
CA LEU A 273 -0.15 -0.37 54.57
C LEU A 273 -1.03 -0.45 55.82
N ARG A 274 -1.77 0.61 56.09
CA ARG A 274 -2.78 0.67 57.16
C ARG A 274 -4.17 0.81 56.59
N GLY A 275 -5.05 -0.06 57.05
CA GLY A 275 -6.47 -0.05 56.74
C GLY A 275 -7.28 0.32 57.98
N GLY A 276 -8.26 1.21 57.83
CA GLY A 276 -9.22 1.48 58.89
C GLY A 276 -10.25 0.34 59.07
N PRO A 277 -11.17 0.46 60.06
CA PRO A 277 -12.18 -0.55 60.34
C PRO A 277 -13.07 -0.81 59.10
N THR A 278 -13.45 -2.06 58.87
CA THR A 278 -14.20 -2.48 57.67
C THR A 278 -15.68 -2.73 57.96
N SER A 279 -16.54 -2.46 56.98
CA SER A 279 -17.88 -3.03 56.88
C SER A 279 -17.82 -4.38 56.16
N ALA A 280 -18.79 -5.27 56.40
CA ALA A 280 -18.88 -6.59 55.75
C ALA A 280 -19.42 -6.53 54.30
N GLU A 281 -19.79 -5.35 53.80
CA GLU A 281 -20.37 -5.18 52.47
C GLU A 281 -19.30 -5.03 51.36
N ARG A 282 -19.69 -5.40 50.13
CA ARG A 282 -18.84 -5.31 48.94
C ARG A 282 -18.49 -3.85 48.63
N PRO A 283 -17.19 -3.49 48.50
CA PRO A 283 -16.78 -2.15 48.11
C PRO A 283 -17.14 -1.82 46.65
N SER A 284 -17.23 -0.53 46.32
CA SER A 284 -17.41 -0.07 44.93
C SER A 284 -16.22 -0.47 44.06
N ALA A 285 -16.45 -0.87 42.81
CA ALA A 285 -15.40 -1.23 41.86
C ALA A 285 -15.17 -0.16 40.78
N VAL A 286 -13.91 -0.02 40.33
CA VAL A 286 -13.47 0.85 39.23
C VAL A 286 -12.48 0.11 38.34
N GLY A 287 -12.36 0.44 37.05
CA GLY A 287 -11.46 -0.35 36.20
C GLY A 287 -11.46 -0.12 34.70
N TRP A 288 -12.31 0.75 34.15
CA TRP A 288 -12.32 1.02 32.70
C TRP A 288 -11.01 1.65 32.25
N GLU A 289 -10.41 1.07 31.21
CA GLU A 289 -9.15 1.55 30.66
C GLU A 289 -9.33 2.93 30.01
N LYS A 290 -8.34 3.80 30.16
CA LYS A 290 -8.32 5.08 29.45
C LYS A 290 -7.81 4.88 28.02
N ASN A 291 -8.35 5.67 27.09
CA ASN A 291 -7.84 5.72 25.72
C ASN A 291 -6.48 6.44 25.66
N VAL A 292 -5.89 6.51 24.47
CA VAL A 292 -4.58 7.15 24.22
C VAL A 292 -4.57 8.65 24.60
N GLN A 293 -5.74 9.28 24.66
CA GLN A 293 -5.92 10.69 25.07
C GLN A 293 -6.18 10.85 26.58
N GLY A 294 -6.09 9.77 27.37
CA GLY A 294 -6.32 9.79 28.82
C GLY A 294 -7.80 9.91 29.24
N LYS A 295 -8.75 9.80 28.31
CA LYS A 295 -10.20 9.84 28.59
C LYS A 295 -10.76 8.42 28.71
N LEU A 296 -11.86 8.27 29.44
CA LEU A 296 -12.61 7.02 29.49
C LEU A 296 -13.33 6.82 28.15
N GLY A 297 -12.87 5.86 27.34
CA GLY A 297 -13.48 5.55 26.05
C GLY A 297 -12.78 4.41 25.33
N ALA A 298 -13.48 3.86 24.34
CA ALA A 298 -12.98 2.78 23.50
C ALA A 298 -11.76 3.19 22.65
N ARG A 299 -10.94 2.22 22.30
CA ARG A 299 -9.82 2.31 21.37
C ARG A 299 -10.21 1.73 20.01
N VAL A 300 -9.47 2.11 18.97
CA VAL A 300 -9.65 1.61 17.60
C VAL A 300 -8.32 1.03 17.11
N ALA A 301 -8.33 -0.21 16.64
CA ALA A 301 -7.23 -0.82 15.91
C ALA A 301 -7.60 -0.89 14.41
N ASP A 302 -6.82 -0.23 13.56
CA ASP A 302 -6.92 -0.34 12.10
C ASP A 302 -5.91 -1.37 11.60
N LEU A 303 -6.42 -2.53 11.17
CA LEU A 303 -5.59 -3.63 10.67
C LEU A 303 -5.76 -3.85 9.18
N ALA A 304 -6.46 -2.96 8.47
CA ALA A 304 -6.59 -3.03 7.03
C ALA A 304 -5.24 -3.15 6.31
N PRO A 305 -4.15 -2.45 6.70
CA PRO A 305 -2.84 -2.63 6.07
C PRO A 305 -2.26 -4.05 6.17
N MET A 306 -2.65 -4.82 7.20
CA MET A 306 -2.10 -6.15 7.47
C MET A 306 -3.05 -7.29 7.05
N MET A 307 -4.34 -7.00 6.87
CA MET A 307 -5.38 -8.02 6.67
C MET A 307 -6.19 -7.87 5.37
N ASP A 308 -6.19 -6.70 4.72
CA ASP A 308 -6.86 -6.51 3.43
C ASP A 308 -5.96 -7.05 2.30
N PRO A 309 -6.35 -8.14 1.59
CA PRO A 309 -5.54 -8.70 0.51
C PRO A 309 -5.22 -7.70 -0.60
N LYS A 310 -6.11 -6.74 -0.87
CA LYS A 310 -5.89 -5.72 -1.90
C LYS A 310 -4.79 -4.75 -1.47
N ARG A 311 -4.85 -4.24 -0.23
CA ARG A 311 -3.80 -3.36 0.31
C ARG A 311 -2.46 -4.08 0.46
N LEU A 312 -2.46 -5.36 0.82
CA LEU A 312 -1.25 -6.17 0.87
C LEU A 312 -0.61 -6.31 -0.51
N ALA A 313 -1.41 -6.57 -1.55
CA ALA A 313 -0.93 -6.60 -2.93
C ALA A 313 -0.36 -5.24 -3.36
N ASP A 314 -1.05 -4.13 -3.07
CA ASP A 314 -0.58 -2.77 -3.37
C ASP A 314 0.79 -2.49 -2.72
N GLN A 315 0.92 -2.80 -1.43
CA GLN A 315 2.17 -2.61 -0.68
C GLN A 315 3.31 -3.49 -1.23
N ALA A 316 3.02 -4.74 -1.61
CA ALA A 316 4.02 -5.65 -2.15
C ALA A 316 4.56 -5.19 -3.51
N VAL A 317 3.67 -4.70 -4.39
CA VAL A 317 4.05 -4.12 -5.69
C VAL A 317 4.90 -2.86 -5.50
N ASP A 318 4.44 -1.94 -4.64
CA ASP A 318 5.18 -0.71 -4.34
C ASP A 318 6.56 -1.00 -3.72
N LEU A 319 6.65 -2.03 -2.87
CA LEU A 319 7.91 -2.43 -2.25
C LEU A 319 8.91 -2.91 -3.31
N ASN A 320 8.48 -3.69 -4.30
CA ASN A 320 9.36 -4.15 -5.37
C ASN A 320 10.01 -2.99 -6.13
N LEU A 321 9.22 -1.98 -6.48
CA LEU A 321 9.71 -0.77 -7.15
C LEU A 321 10.62 0.05 -6.23
N LYS A 322 10.24 0.23 -4.95
CA LYS A 322 11.08 0.92 -3.95
C LYS A 322 12.44 0.24 -3.77
N LEU A 323 12.50 -1.09 -3.86
CA LEU A 323 13.77 -1.82 -3.81
C LEU A 323 14.69 -1.48 -4.99
N MET A 324 14.16 -1.27 -6.21
CA MET A 324 14.97 -0.78 -7.33
C MET A 324 15.59 0.59 -7.01
N ARG A 325 14.78 1.50 -6.46
CA ARG A 325 15.25 2.83 -6.03
C ARG A 325 16.31 2.73 -4.94
N TRP A 326 16.06 1.99 -3.86
CA TRP A 326 16.97 1.94 -2.72
C TRP A 326 18.27 1.18 -2.99
N ARG A 327 18.23 0.12 -3.83
CA ARG A 327 19.40 -0.72 -4.08
C ARG A 327 20.23 -0.28 -5.27
N ILE A 328 19.61 0.30 -6.29
CA ILE A 328 20.26 0.53 -7.59
C ILE A 328 20.26 2.01 -7.95
N LEU A 329 19.09 2.67 -7.96
CA LEU A 329 18.94 4.03 -8.47
C LEU A 329 18.20 4.96 -7.48
N PRO A 330 18.89 5.54 -6.47
CA PRO A 330 18.24 6.36 -5.43
C PRO A 330 17.49 7.59 -5.93
N ALA A 331 17.94 8.15 -7.06
CA ALA A 331 17.34 9.30 -7.73
C ALA A 331 16.09 8.97 -8.56
N LEU A 332 15.73 7.68 -8.71
CA LEU A 332 14.53 7.25 -9.43
C LEU A 332 13.26 7.76 -8.74
N ASN A 333 12.49 8.57 -9.45
CA ASN A 333 11.22 9.12 -8.99
C ASN A 333 10.06 8.19 -9.39
N LEU A 334 9.72 7.28 -8.49
CA LEU A 334 8.64 6.30 -8.65
C LEU A 334 7.26 6.97 -8.56
N GLU A 335 7.13 8.01 -7.74
CA GLU A 335 5.87 8.72 -7.56
C GLU A 335 5.40 9.38 -8.87
N LYS A 336 6.33 9.97 -9.63
CA LYS A 336 6.04 10.57 -10.94
C LYS A 336 5.54 9.53 -11.94
N ILE A 337 6.12 8.34 -11.94
CA ILE A 337 5.68 7.22 -12.80
C ILE A 337 4.28 6.77 -12.39
N ALA A 338 4.05 6.52 -11.10
CA ALA A 338 2.78 6.02 -10.59
C ALA A 338 1.60 6.97 -10.83
N GLN A 339 1.84 8.28 -10.77
CA GLN A 339 0.84 9.34 -10.99
C GLN A 339 0.54 9.63 -12.46
N THR A 340 1.42 9.21 -13.38
CA THR A 340 1.24 9.47 -14.81
C THR A 340 -0.01 8.76 -15.32
N ARG A 341 -0.92 9.51 -15.97
CA ARG A 341 -2.15 8.97 -16.55
C ARG A 341 -1.91 8.60 -18.00
N CYS A 342 -2.00 7.31 -18.31
CA CYS A 342 -1.67 6.79 -19.64
C CYS A 342 -2.93 6.47 -20.46
N LEU A 343 -3.03 7.06 -21.64
CA LEU A 343 -4.04 6.76 -22.65
C LEU A 343 -3.44 5.84 -23.71
N LEU A 344 -4.04 4.66 -23.92
CA LEU A 344 -3.62 3.67 -24.90
C LEU A 344 -4.62 3.64 -26.05
N LEU A 345 -4.25 4.21 -27.20
CA LEU A 345 -5.06 4.16 -28.42
C LEU A 345 -4.75 2.87 -29.17
N GLY A 346 -5.60 1.87 -28.95
CA GLY A 346 -5.46 0.49 -29.41
C GLY A 346 -5.34 -0.48 -28.24
N ALA A 347 -6.24 -1.46 -28.18
CA ALA A 347 -6.23 -2.58 -27.22
C ALA A 347 -5.86 -3.91 -27.91
N GLY A 348 -5.17 -3.85 -29.04
CA GLY A 348 -4.60 -4.99 -29.75
C GLY A 348 -3.32 -5.53 -29.09
N THR A 349 -2.45 -6.15 -29.90
CA THR A 349 -1.22 -6.81 -29.43
C THR A 349 -0.33 -5.84 -28.65
N LEU A 350 -0.05 -4.66 -29.21
CA LEU A 350 0.75 -3.63 -28.55
C LEU A 350 0.08 -3.11 -27.27
N GLY A 351 -1.20 -2.72 -27.34
CA GLY A 351 -1.97 -2.21 -26.21
C GLY A 351 -1.92 -3.11 -24.98
N CYS A 352 -2.11 -4.41 -25.19
CA CYS A 352 -2.08 -5.40 -24.12
C CYS A 352 -0.70 -5.52 -23.44
N TYR A 353 0.39 -5.53 -24.22
CA TYR A 353 1.74 -5.60 -23.65
C TYR A 353 2.16 -4.28 -22.99
N VAL A 354 1.88 -3.13 -23.62
CA VAL A 354 2.14 -1.80 -23.04
C VAL A 354 1.43 -1.66 -21.70
N ALA A 355 0.14 -2.02 -21.62
CA ALA A 355 -0.61 -1.94 -20.37
C ALA A 355 -0.02 -2.80 -19.24
N ARG A 356 0.42 -4.03 -19.56
CA ARG A 356 1.09 -4.90 -18.58
C ARG A 356 2.41 -4.33 -18.09
N THR A 357 3.23 -3.78 -19.00
CA THR A 357 4.51 -3.18 -18.63
C THR A 357 4.34 -1.89 -17.82
N LEU A 358 3.36 -1.04 -18.17
CA LEU A 358 3.00 0.16 -17.38
C LEU A 358 2.57 -0.20 -15.95
N MET A 359 1.71 -1.22 -15.82
CA MET A 359 1.29 -1.73 -14.50
C MET A 359 2.48 -2.26 -13.69
N GLY A 360 3.43 -2.93 -14.35
CA GLY A 360 4.69 -3.39 -13.74
C GLY A 360 5.55 -2.24 -13.21
N TRP A 361 5.56 -1.10 -13.90
CA TRP A 361 6.21 0.14 -13.45
C TRP A 361 5.43 0.94 -12.40
N GLY A 362 4.27 0.44 -11.97
CA GLY A 362 3.47 1.06 -10.92
C GLY A 362 2.49 2.14 -11.41
N VAL A 363 2.29 2.30 -12.72
CA VAL A 363 1.28 3.22 -13.26
C VAL A 363 -0.11 2.80 -12.78
N ARG A 364 -0.85 3.76 -12.20
CA ARG A 364 -2.16 3.47 -11.58
C ARG A 364 -3.34 3.77 -12.49
N LYS A 365 -3.24 4.74 -13.41
CA LYS A 365 -4.35 5.14 -14.29
C LYS A 365 -4.07 4.80 -15.75
N ILE A 366 -4.81 3.84 -16.29
CA ILE A 366 -4.67 3.35 -17.66
C ILE A 366 -6.03 3.35 -18.35
N THR A 367 -6.18 4.12 -19.42
CA THR A 367 -7.41 4.11 -20.23
C THR A 367 -7.09 3.50 -21.59
N LEU A 368 -7.83 2.46 -21.98
CA LEU A 368 -7.70 1.82 -23.29
C LEU A 368 -8.84 2.28 -24.20
N VAL A 369 -8.51 2.54 -25.47
CA VAL A 369 -9.47 2.94 -26.50
C VAL A 369 -9.37 1.98 -27.67
N ASP A 370 -10.48 1.32 -28.02
CA ASP A 370 -10.54 0.37 -29.14
C ASP A 370 -12.00 0.16 -29.56
N SER A 371 -12.30 0.23 -30.86
CA SER A 371 -13.64 -0.01 -31.41
C SER A 371 -13.93 -1.50 -31.69
N GLY A 372 -12.93 -2.36 -31.59
CA GLY A 372 -13.00 -3.77 -31.97
C GLY A 372 -13.54 -4.69 -30.87
N ARG A 373 -13.81 -5.93 -31.28
CA ARG A 373 -14.21 -7.04 -30.41
C ARG A 373 -13.14 -8.12 -30.40
N VAL A 374 -13.05 -8.87 -29.30
CA VAL A 374 -12.09 -9.97 -29.15
C VAL A 374 -12.47 -11.12 -30.10
N SER A 375 -11.53 -11.55 -30.94
CA SER A 375 -11.72 -12.71 -31.83
C SER A 375 -10.87 -13.92 -31.40
N PHE A 376 -11.20 -15.12 -31.87
CA PHE A 376 -10.53 -16.37 -31.46
C PHE A 376 -9.01 -16.40 -31.70
N SER A 377 -8.50 -15.63 -32.67
CA SER A 377 -7.05 -15.53 -32.94
C SER A 377 -6.33 -14.56 -32.00
N ASN A 378 -7.05 -13.77 -31.21
CA ASN A 378 -6.50 -12.70 -30.38
C ASN A 378 -5.81 -13.20 -29.11
N PRO A 379 -6.39 -14.08 -28.27
CA PRO A 379 -5.82 -14.43 -26.95
C PRO A 379 -4.35 -14.89 -26.97
N VAL A 380 -3.94 -15.60 -28.03
CA VAL A 380 -2.55 -16.10 -28.17
C VAL A 380 -1.52 -15.00 -28.47
N ARG A 381 -1.96 -13.81 -28.90
CA ARG A 381 -1.10 -12.66 -29.21
C ARG A 381 -1.36 -11.47 -28.28
N GLN A 382 -2.57 -11.36 -27.74
CA GLN A 382 -3.07 -10.21 -26.98
C GLN A 382 -3.27 -10.66 -25.52
N PRO A 383 -2.25 -10.51 -24.64
CA PRO A 383 -2.18 -11.19 -23.34
C PRO A 383 -3.15 -10.67 -22.27
N LEU A 384 -4.16 -9.87 -22.63
CA LEU A 384 -5.24 -9.47 -21.74
C LEU A 384 -6.56 -10.22 -22.00
N PHE A 385 -6.62 -11.03 -23.05
CA PHE A 385 -7.83 -11.76 -23.41
C PHE A 385 -7.67 -13.25 -23.18
N GLU A 386 -8.74 -13.91 -22.75
CA GLU A 386 -8.84 -15.37 -22.69
C GLU A 386 -9.78 -15.90 -23.77
N PHE A 387 -9.79 -17.23 -23.94
CA PHE A 387 -10.71 -17.89 -24.86
C PHE A 387 -12.17 -17.52 -24.61
N ASP A 388 -12.58 -17.44 -23.33
CA ASP A 388 -13.95 -17.11 -22.94
C ASP A 388 -14.37 -15.70 -23.38
N ASP A 389 -13.42 -14.78 -23.54
CA ASP A 389 -13.68 -13.41 -24.02
C ASP A 389 -14.05 -13.38 -25.52
N CYS A 390 -13.83 -14.47 -26.26
CA CYS A 390 -14.19 -14.62 -27.68
C CYS A 390 -15.62 -15.14 -27.89
N LEU A 391 -16.23 -15.72 -26.86
CA LEU A 391 -17.56 -16.33 -26.96
C LEU A 391 -18.65 -15.28 -27.19
N GLN A 392 -19.82 -15.69 -27.68
CA GLN A 392 -20.98 -14.81 -27.90
C GLN A 392 -20.70 -13.59 -28.81
N GLY A 393 -19.86 -13.78 -29.83
CA GLY A 393 -19.48 -12.70 -30.75
C GLY A 393 -18.36 -11.79 -30.23
N GLY A 394 -17.66 -12.23 -29.18
CA GLY A 394 -16.51 -11.54 -28.59
C GLY A 394 -16.91 -10.36 -27.71
N LYS A 395 -16.21 -10.12 -26.61
CA LYS A 395 -16.40 -8.91 -25.80
C LYS A 395 -15.76 -7.68 -26.46
N PRO A 396 -16.22 -6.45 -26.16
CA PRO A 396 -15.52 -5.22 -26.55
C PRO A 396 -14.09 -5.22 -26.00
N LYS A 397 -13.09 -4.99 -26.87
CA LYS A 397 -11.67 -5.13 -26.49
C LYS A 397 -11.24 -4.19 -25.38
N ALA A 398 -11.62 -2.91 -25.48
CA ALA A 398 -11.22 -1.88 -24.52
C ALA A 398 -11.70 -2.22 -23.10
N GLU A 399 -12.98 -2.57 -22.97
CA GLU A 399 -13.60 -2.92 -21.69
C GLU A 399 -13.02 -4.23 -21.13
N ALA A 400 -12.92 -5.28 -21.95
CA ALA A 400 -12.36 -6.56 -21.55
C ALA A 400 -10.89 -6.42 -21.07
N ALA A 401 -10.09 -5.57 -21.73
CA ALA A 401 -8.73 -5.30 -21.32
C ALA A 401 -8.66 -4.57 -19.97
N ALA A 402 -9.53 -3.59 -19.74
CA ALA A 402 -9.61 -2.87 -18.47
C ALA A 402 -10.07 -3.79 -17.31
N GLU A 403 -11.07 -4.65 -17.54
CA GLU A 403 -11.48 -5.67 -16.58
C GLU A 403 -10.34 -6.62 -16.24
N ARG A 404 -9.58 -7.04 -17.25
CA ARG A 404 -8.44 -7.92 -17.05
C ARG A 404 -7.35 -7.29 -16.20
N LEU A 405 -7.02 -6.01 -16.43
CA LEU A 405 -6.04 -5.28 -15.63
C LEU A 405 -6.46 -5.23 -14.15
N LYS A 406 -7.73 -4.93 -13.87
CA LYS A 406 -8.29 -4.94 -12.50
C LYS A 406 -8.24 -6.33 -11.84
N LYS A 407 -8.40 -7.39 -12.65
CA LYS A 407 -8.27 -8.77 -12.17
C LYS A 407 -6.82 -9.13 -11.85
N ILE A 408 -5.85 -8.62 -12.61
CA ILE A 408 -4.42 -8.82 -12.34
C ILE A 408 -3.99 -8.04 -11.10
N PHE A 409 -4.35 -6.76 -11.01
CA PHE A 409 -4.01 -5.89 -9.89
C PHE A 409 -5.19 -4.99 -9.51
N PRO A 410 -5.89 -5.27 -8.40
CA PRO A 410 -7.08 -4.50 -8.00
C PRO A 410 -6.83 -3.01 -7.72
N GLY A 411 -5.59 -2.60 -7.46
CA GLY A 411 -5.21 -1.20 -7.22
C GLY A 411 -5.08 -0.32 -8.47
N VAL A 412 -5.30 -0.87 -9.68
CA VAL A 412 -5.29 -0.09 -10.93
C VAL A 412 -6.65 0.57 -11.23
N ASP A 413 -6.65 1.86 -11.53
CA ASP A 413 -7.75 2.59 -12.15
C ASP A 413 -7.68 2.37 -13.68
N ALA A 414 -8.17 1.21 -14.12
CA ALA A 414 -8.27 0.89 -15.54
C ALA A 414 -9.67 1.21 -16.11
N GLN A 415 -9.72 1.84 -17.27
CA GLN A 415 -10.97 2.18 -17.98
C GLN A 415 -10.87 1.75 -19.45
N GLY A 416 -11.98 1.27 -20.00
CA GLY A 416 -12.09 0.90 -21.41
C GLY A 416 -13.12 1.79 -22.08
N VAL A 417 -12.78 2.37 -23.23
CA VAL A 417 -13.68 3.20 -24.03
C VAL A 417 -13.78 2.60 -25.42
N THR A 418 -14.98 2.15 -25.79
CA THR A 418 -15.27 1.74 -27.16
C THR A 418 -15.51 2.98 -28.01
N LEU A 419 -14.50 3.34 -28.82
CA LEU A 419 -14.50 4.53 -29.66
C LEU A 419 -13.79 4.23 -30.97
N SER A 420 -14.40 4.61 -32.09
CA SER A 420 -13.75 4.59 -33.40
C SER A 420 -13.03 5.91 -33.62
N ILE A 421 -11.79 5.86 -34.10
CA ILE A 421 -11.01 7.07 -34.40
C ILE A 421 -11.18 7.37 -35.89
N PRO A 422 -11.74 8.53 -36.26
CA PRO A 422 -11.92 8.91 -37.67
C PRO A 422 -10.58 9.00 -38.41
N MET A 423 -10.57 8.49 -39.64
CA MET A 423 -9.37 8.36 -40.46
C MET A 423 -9.43 9.33 -41.65
N PRO A 424 -8.34 10.05 -41.97
CA PRO A 424 -8.23 10.79 -43.22
C PRO A 424 -8.43 9.90 -44.44
N GLY A 425 -9.04 10.45 -45.50
CA GLY A 425 -9.30 9.73 -46.75
C GLY A 425 -10.46 8.74 -46.70
N HIS A 426 -11.14 8.58 -45.56
CA HIS A 426 -12.33 7.75 -45.39
C HIS A 426 -13.54 8.66 -45.17
N PRO A 427 -14.37 8.90 -46.22
CA PRO A 427 -15.50 9.79 -46.11
C PRO A 427 -16.49 9.32 -45.04
N ILE A 428 -16.92 10.24 -44.19
CA ILE A 428 -17.96 9.99 -43.20
C ILE A 428 -19.27 9.75 -43.94
N THR A 429 -20.00 8.70 -43.53
CA THR A 429 -21.28 8.36 -44.15
C THR A 429 -22.31 9.48 -43.99
N PRO A 430 -23.18 9.72 -44.99
CA PRO A 430 -24.23 10.71 -44.88
C PRO A 430 -25.11 10.47 -43.64
N GLY A 431 -25.17 11.44 -42.72
CA GLY A 431 -25.87 11.34 -41.44
C GLY A 431 -25.01 10.88 -40.25
N GLY A 432 -23.73 10.53 -40.46
CA GLY A 432 -22.79 10.13 -39.42
C GLY A 432 -21.97 11.27 -38.79
N GLU A 433 -22.12 12.50 -39.29
CA GLU A 433 -21.32 13.67 -38.88
C GLU A 433 -21.48 14.01 -37.40
N ASP A 434 -22.71 13.99 -36.88
CA ASP A 434 -22.99 14.29 -35.47
C ASP A 434 -22.36 13.26 -34.53
N GLN A 435 -22.40 11.97 -34.90
CA GLN A 435 -21.75 10.90 -34.14
C GLN A 435 -20.23 11.06 -34.19
N THR A 436 -19.67 11.34 -35.37
CA THR A 436 -18.23 11.56 -35.50
C THR A 436 -17.76 12.78 -34.70
N LYS A 437 -18.58 13.83 -34.65
CA LYS A 437 -18.32 15.01 -33.82
C LYS A 437 -18.32 14.68 -32.33
N ALA A 438 -19.28 13.85 -31.89
CA ALA A 438 -19.30 13.35 -30.52
C ALA A 438 -18.07 12.49 -30.22
N ASP A 439 -17.67 11.61 -31.13
CA ASP A 439 -16.53 10.72 -30.98
C ASP A 439 -15.20 11.50 -30.90
N VAL A 440 -15.03 12.51 -31.75
CA VAL A 440 -13.88 13.43 -31.71
C VAL A 440 -13.84 14.16 -30.37
N LYS A 441 -14.99 14.63 -29.88
CA LYS A 441 -15.05 15.31 -28.57
C LYS A 441 -14.64 14.38 -27.43
N VAL A 442 -15.11 13.12 -27.43
CA VAL A 442 -14.67 12.12 -26.45
C VAL A 442 -13.16 11.91 -26.53
N LEU A 443 -12.59 11.83 -27.74
CA LEU A 443 -11.14 11.72 -27.92
C LEU A 443 -10.41 12.95 -27.36
N GLU A 444 -10.89 14.17 -27.62
CA GLU A 444 -10.32 15.40 -27.08
C GLU A 444 -10.34 15.44 -25.55
N ASP A 445 -11.46 15.06 -24.93
CA ASP A 445 -11.63 14.96 -23.47
C ASP A 445 -10.67 13.91 -22.88
N LEU A 446 -10.46 12.78 -23.58
CA LEU A 446 -9.48 11.76 -23.19
C LEU A 446 -8.06 12.31 -23.25
N PHE A 447 -7.70 13.09 -24.29
CA PHE A 447 -6.39 13.74 -24.34
C PHE A 447 -6.20 14.72 -23.18
N ASP A 448 -7.21 15.53 -22.86
CA ASP A 448 -7.13 16.48 -21.75
C ASP A 448 -6.99 15.79 -20.39
N GLY A 449 -7.69 14.66 -20.20
CA GLY A 449 -7.67 13.84 -18.99
C GLY A 449 -6.42 12.99 -18.76
N HIS A 450 -5.47 12.94 -19.71
CA HIS A 450 -4.27 12.09 -19.63
C HIS A 450 -2.97 12.88 -19.87
N ASP A 451 -1.85 12.32 -19.42
CA ASP A 451 -0.53 12.97 -19.47
C ASP A 451 0.34 12.41 -20.61
N ALA A 452 0.28 11.08 -20.80
CA ALA A 452 0.98 10.37 -21.86
C ALA A 452 0.00 9.57 -22.72
N VAL A 453 0.21 9.61 -24.04
CA VAL A 453 -0.64 8.97 -25.05
C VAL A 453 0.21 8.02 -25.88
N PHE A 454 -0.20 6.75 -25.93
CA PHE A 454 0.42 5.75 -26.78
C PHE A 454 -0.42 5.52 -28.03
N LEU A 455 0.18 5.69 -29.20
CA LEU A 455 -0.41 5.38 -30.50
C LEU A 455 -0.04 3.94 -30.87
N LEU A 456 -0.97 3.02 -30.62
CA LEU A 456 -0.79 1.57 -30.73
C LEU A 456 -1.76 0.96 -31.76
N MET A 457 -2.08 1.78 -32.76
CA MET A 457 -3.11 1.54 -33.76
C MET A 457 -2.56 0.68 -34.91
N ASP A 458 -3.47 0.12 -35.68
CA ASP A 458 -3.18 -0.84 -36.75
C ASP A 458 -3.02 -0.21 -38.14
N SER A 459 -3.21 1.10 -38.28
CA SER A 459 -3.05 1.78 -39.57
C SER A 459 -2.31 3.11 -39.42
N ARG A 460 -1.79 3.61 -40.53
CA ARG A 460 -1.15 4.93 -40.59
C ARG A 460 -2.17 6.04 -40.46
N GLU A 461 -3.34 5.93 -41.08
CA GLU A 461 -4.35 7.00 -41.18
C GLU A 461 -4.94 7.28 -39.80
N SER A 462 -5.20 6.22 -39.05
CA SER A 462 -5.79 6.29 -37.71
C SER A 462 -4.90 7.00 -36.67
N ARG A 463 -3.58 7.06 -36.90
CA ARG A 463 -2.61 7.79 -36.07
C ARG A 463 -2.65 9.32 -36.28
N TRP A 464 -3.31 9.81 -37.33
CA TRP A 464 -3.19 11.20 -37.77
C TRP A 464 -3.84 12.16 -36.78
N LEU A 465 -5.13 11.97 -36.50
CA LEU A 465 -5.87 12.81 -35.56
C LEU A 465 -5.22 12.79 -34.16
N PRO A 466 -4.87 11.63 -33.57
CA PRO A 466 -4.12 11.58 -32.32
C PRO A 466 -2.79 12.34 -32.34
N THR A 467 -2.08 12.35 -33.47
CA THR A 467 -0.82 13.10 -33.64
C THR A 467 -1.05 14.62 -33.60
N VAL A 468 -2.10 15.09 -34.28
CA VAL A 468 -2.52 16.49 -34.26
C VAL A 468 -2.91 16.90 -32.84
N LEU A 469 -3.79 16.12 -32.19
CA LEU A 469 -4.26 16.38 -30.83
C LEU A 469 -3.11 16.42 -29.82
N GLY A 470 -2.18 15.45 -29.88
CA GLY A 470 -1.05 15.40 -28.95
C GLY A 470 -0.10 16.58 -29.13
N SER A 471 0.12 17.02 -30.37
CA SER A 471 0.93 18.21 -30.67
C SER A 471 0.23 19.50 -30.24
N ALA A 472 -1.08 19.62 -30.50
CA ALA A 472 -1.87 20.80 -30.16
C ALA A 472 -2.01 20.98 -28.63
N LYS A 473 -2.28 19.89 -27.91
CA LYS A 473 -2.49 19.88 -26.45
C LYS A 473 -1.21 19.69 -25.62
N GLY A 474 -0.04 19.65 -26.26
CA GLY A 474 1.26 19.54 -25.58
C GLY A 474 1.45 18.24 -24.78
N LYS A 475 0.94 17.11 -25.28
CA LYS A 475 0.99 15.82 -24.60
C LYS A 475 2.25 15.04 -24.96
N ILE A 476 2.68 14.16 -24.06
CA ILE A 476 3.70 13.15 -24.39
C ILE A 476 3.05 12.13 -25.32
N VAL A 477 3.52 12.05 -26.57
CA VAL A 477 3.02 11.06 -27.53
C VAL A 477 4.11 10.05 -27.84
N LEU A 478 3.80 8.78 -27.65
CA LEU A 478 4.65 7.65 -27.99
C LEU A 478 3.98 6.82 -29.07
N ASN A 479 4.65 6.67 -30.20
CA ASN A 479 4.16 5.92 -31.34
C ASN A 479 4.90 4.59 -31.43
N ALA A 480 4.16 3.49 -31.46
CA ALA A 480 4.71 2.16 -31.73
C ALA A 480 4.03 1.55 -32.96
N ALA A 481 4.82 1.09 -33.92
CA ALA A 481 4.38 0.47 -35.17
C ALA A 481 5.18 -0.82 -35.44
N LEU A 482 4.55 -1.77 -36.13
CA LEU A 482 5.10 -3.11 -36.35
C LEU A 482 5.02 -3.46 -37.83
N GLY A 483 6.17 -3.80 -38.42
CA GLY A 483 6.23 -4.54 -39.67
C GLY A 483 6.29 -6.05 -39.42
N PHE A 484 6.53 -6.83 -40.48
CA PHE A 484 6.65 -8.30 -40.38
C PHE A 484 7.79 -8.75 -39.45
N ASP A 485 8.98 -8.17 -39.63
CA ASP A 485 10.24 -8.52 -38.93
C ASP A 485 10.91 -7.32 -38.24
N SER A 486 10.27 -6.15 -38.27
CA SER A 486 10.80 -4.89 -37.76
C SER A 486 9.77 -4.14 -36.92
N TYR A 487 10.24 -3.22 -36.07
CA TYR A 487 9.38 -2.33 -35.30
C TYR A 487 9.96 -0.91 -35.27
N LEU A 488 9.08 0.06 -35.04
CA LEU A 488 9.41 1.45 -34.79
C LEU A 488 8.77 1.89 -33.47
N VAL A 489 9.57 2.43 -32.57
CA VAL A 489 9.12 3.13 -31.36
C VAL A 489 9.68 4.54 -31.40
N MET A 490 8.83 5.55 -31.25
CA MET A 490 9.29 6.94 -31.22
C MET A 490 8.45 7.83 -30.31
N ARG A 491 9.05 8.92 -29.83
CA ARG A 491 8.33 10.01 -29.16
C ARG A 491 8.17 11.21 -30.07
N HIS A 492 7.04 11.91 -30.01
CA HIS A 492 6.88 13.16 -30.77
C HIS A 492 7.58 14.33 -30.06
N GLY A 493 8.01 15.32 -30.85
CA GLY A 493 8.61 16.55 -30.31
C GLY A 493 7.58 17.55 -29.76
N ALA A 494 7.96 18.23 -28.68
CA ALA A 494 7.18 19.32 -28.07
C ALA A 494 6.87 20.43 -29.08
N ARG A 495 5.68 21.05 -28.97
CA ARG A 495 5.30 22.25 -29.74
C ARG A 495 5.76 23.51 -29.00
N GLU A 496 7.05 23.78 -28.98
CA GLU A 496 7.60 25.06 -28.49
C GLU A 496 8.53 25.71 -29.52
N LYS A 497 8.75 27.03 -29.36
CA LYS A 497 9.62 27.81 -30.24
C LYS A 497 11.06 27.31 -30.08
N PRO A 498 11.77 27.01 -31.18
CA PRO A 498 13.15 26.56 -31.10
C PRO A 498 14.01 27.64 -30.39
N THR A 499 14.68 27.25 -29.32
CA THR A 499 15.85 27.98 -28.81
C THR A 499 17.02 27.75 -29.78
N GLU A 500 17.97 28.69 -29.88
CA GLU A 500 19.12 28.63 -30.82
C GLU A 500 19.93 27.31 -30.76
N VAL A 501 19.79 26.55 -29.68
CA VAL A 501 20.57 25.34 -29.38
C VAL A 501 19.87 24.02 -29.79
N SER A 502 18.54 24.00 -30.07
CA SER A 502 17.78 22.74 -30.20
C SER A 502 16.71 22.80 -31.29
N ARG A 503 16.82 21.91 -32.31
CA ARG A 503 15.78 21.72 -33.34
C ARG A 503 14.67 20.83 -32.81
N ARG A 504 13.42 21.24 -33.02
CA ARG A 504 12.22 20.47 -32.65
C ARG A 504 12.26 19.07 -33.29
N LEU A 505 11.98 18.04 -32.49
CA LEU A 505 11.88 16.67 -32.98
C LEU A 505 10.61 16.46 -33.82
N GLY A 506 10.72 15.66 -34.86
CA GLY A 506 9.59 15.33 -35.73
C GLY A 506 8.52 14.46 -35.06
N CYS A 507 7.33 14.40 -35.67
CA CYS A 507 6.34 13.38 -35.37
C CYS A 507 6.45 12.21 -36.37
N TYR A 508 5.56 11.22 -36.25
CA TYR A 508 5.48 10.08 -37.15
C TYR A 508 5.46 10.48 -38.64
N TYR A 509 4.74 11.54 -39.00
CA TYR A 509 4.58 12.03 -40.38
C TYR A 509 5.66 13.00 -40.86
N CYS A 510 6.67 13.35 -40.05
CA CYS A 510 7.70 14.30 -40.49
C CYS A 510 8.75 13.68 -41.42
N ASN A 511 8.95 12.37 -41.33
CA ASN A 511 10.02 11.68 -42.07
C ASN A 511 9.50 11.00 -43.33
N ASP A 512 8.30 11.37 -43.78
CA ASP A 512 7.65 10.82 -44.94
C ASP A 512 6.96 11.94 -45.72
N ILE A 513 7.13 11.94 -47.04
CA ILE A 513 6.71 13.03 -47.94
C ILE A 513 5.29 12.76 -48.50
N VAL A 514 4.62 11.68 -48.06
CA VAL A 514 3.28 11.30 -48.53
C VAL A 514 2.23 11.48 -47.43
N ALA A 515 1.12 12.15 -47.73
CA ALA A 515 0.02 12.31 -46.77
C ALA A 515 -0.68 10.97 -46.47
N PRO A 516 -1.26 10.79 -45.27
CA PRO A 516 -2.11 9.64 -45.01
C PRO A 516 -3.34 9.67 -45.94
N ALA A 517 -3.41 8.73 -46.87
CA ALA A 517 -4.54 8.45 -47.75
C ALA A 517 -5.04 7.01 -47.50
N ASP A 518 -6.12 6.58 -48.17
CA ASP A 518 -6.67 5.23 -48.02
C ASP A 518 -5.62 4.15 -48.37
N SER A 519 -4.97 3.62 -47.33
CA SER A 519 -4.00 2.52 -47.44
C SER A 519 -4.63 1.17 -47.18
N LEU A 520 -5.95 1.10 -46.90
CA LEU A 520 -6.62 -0.18 -46.66
C LEU A 520 -6.57 -1.10 -47.89
N THR A 521 -6.33 -0.53 -49.08
CA THR A 521 -6.29 -1.23 -50.36
C THR A 521 -4.90 -1.60 -50.88
N ASP A 522 -3.77 -1.05 -50.39
CA ASP A 522 -2.42 -1.36 -50.92
C ASP A 522 -1.21 -1.09 -49.96
N ARG A 523 -0.34 -2.12 -49.78
CA ARG A 523 1.02 -2.17 -49.13
C ARG A 523 1.17 -2.38 -47.60
N THR A 524 2.42 -2.71 -47.18
CA THR A 524 2.78 -3.80 -46.22
C THR A 524 3.38 -3.43 -44.85
N LEU A 525 3.78 -2.18 -44.55
CA LEU A 525 4.51 -1.90 -43.30
C LEU A 525 3.60 -1.74 -42.06
N ASP A 526 2.42 -1.14 -42.22
CA ASP A 526 1.43 -0.95 -41.14
C ASP A 526 0.25 -1.92 -41.25
N GLN A 527 0.04 -2.58 -42.40
CA GLN A 527 -1.03 -3.57 -42.53
C GLN A 527 -0.63 -4.95 -42.01
N MET A 528 -1.50 -5.49 -41.15
CA MET A 528 -1.46 -6.83 -40.55
C MET A 528 -0.65 -6.96 -39.25
N CYS A 529 -1.11 -6.29 -38.18
CA CYS A 529 -0.73 -6.63 -36.79
C CYS A 529 -0.90 -8.13 -36.44
N THR A 530 -1.66 -8.90 -37.24
CA THR A 530 -1.86 -10.35 -37.17
C THR A 530 -0.76 -11.18 -37.85
N VAL A 531 -0.06 -10.63 -38.86
CA VAL A 531 0.99 -11.31 -39.64
C VAL A 531 2.37 -10.72 -39.27
N THR A 532 2.59 -10.48 -37.98
CA THR A 532 3.91 -10.09 -37.45
C THR A 532 4.54 -11.25 -36.69
N ARG A 533 5.87 -11.30 -36.64
CA ARG A 533 6.58 -12.26 -35.77
C ARG A 533 6.17 -12.00 -34.31
N PRO A 534 5.67 -13.00 -33.56
CA PRO A 534 5.08 -12.79 -32.23
C PRO A 534 5.98 -12.08 -31.22
N GLY A 535 7.31 -12.21 -31.34
CA GLY A 535 8.27 -11.57 -30.44
C GLY A 535 8.41 -10.05 -30.63
N LEU A 536 7.96 -9.47 -31.75
CA LEU A 536 8.13 -8.03 -32.01
C LEU A 536 7.28 -7.16 -31.10
N ALA A 537 6.00 -7.51 -30.93
CA ALA A 537 5.09 -6.69 -30.14
C ALA A 537 5.50 -6.55 -28.66
N PRO A 538 5.92 -7.63 -27.96
CA PRO A 538 6.50 -7.51 -26.62
C PRO A 538 7.72 -6.58 -26.57
N ILE A 539 8.65 -6.71 -27.53
CA ILE A 539 9.87 -5.89 -27.59
C ILE A 539 9.50 -4.42 -27.79
N ALA A 540 8.71 -4.12 -28.82
CA ALA A 540 8.29 -2.74 -29.13
C ALA A 540 7.51 -2.12 -27.96
N SER A 541 6.63 -2.90 -27.31
CA SER A 541 5.84 -2.44 -26.16
C SER A 541 6.71 -2.14 -24.94
N ALA A 542 7.66 -3.03 -24.62
CA ALA A 542 8.61 -2.80 -23.55
C ALA A 542 9.48 -1.55 -23.84
N THR A 543 10.01 -1.44 -25.06
CA THR A 543 10.79 -0.27 -25.47
C THR A 543 9.99 1.04 -25.38
N ALA A 544 8.71 1.04 -25.76
CA ALA A 544 7.86 2.23 -25.67
C ALA A 544 7.63 2.66 -24.21
N VAL A 545 7.41 1.70 -23.29
CA VAL A 545 7.24 2.00 -21.87
C VAL A 545 8.54 2.46 -21.23
N GLU A 546 9.68 1.79 -21.49
CA GLU A 546 10.97 2.22 -20.98
C GLU A 546 11.35 3.63 -21.48
N LEU A 547 11.00 3.96 -22.73
CA LEU A 547 11.17 5.30 -23.27
C LEU A 547 10.31 6.33 -22.52
N LEU A 548 9.05 6.01 -22.19
CA LEU A 548 8.22 6.87 -21.36
C LEU A 548 8.87 7.11 -19.99
N VAL A 549 9.24 6.03 -19.31
CA VAL A 549 9.76 6.09 -17.94
C VAL A 549 11.05 6.91 -17.93
N SER A 550 11.97 6.68 -18.87
CA SER A 550 13.19 7.48 -19.01
C SER A 550 12.89 8.96 -19.30
N LEU A 551 11.93 9.25 -20.19
CA LEU A 551 11.51 10.62 -20.47
C LEU A 551 10.93 11.32 -19.23
N LEU A 552 10.16 10.61 -18.40
CA LEU A 552 9.62 11.13 -17.15
C LEU A 552 10.72 11.42 -16.12
N GLN A 553 11.80 10.64 -16.10
CA GLN A 553 12.92 10.90 -15.20
C GLN A 553 13.83 12.04 -15.66
N HIS A 554 13.79 12.39 -16.95
CA HIS A 554 14.57 13.50 -17.48
C HIS A 554 14.08 14.85 -16.89
N PRO A 555 14.97 15.74 -16.42
CA PRO A 555 14.60 17.06 -15.87
C PRO A 555 13.77 17.90 -16.85
N LEU A 556 14.13 17.89 -18.12
CA LEU A 556 13.42 18.60 -19.21
C LEU A 556 12.11 17.91 -19.67
N GLY A 557 11.80 16.70 -19.20
CA GLY A 557 10.59 15.97 -19.58
C GLY A 557 10.39 15.88 -21.10
N LEU A 558 9.21 16.30 -21.59
CA LEU A 558 8.85 16.30 -23.02
C LEU A 558 9.86 17.05 -23.92
N GLN A 559 10.60 18.01 -23.37
CA GLN A 559 11.60 18.80 -24.09
C GLN A 559 12.99 18.16 -24.11
N ALA A 560 13.16 16.96 -23.56
CA ALA A 560 14.44 16.28 -23.53
C ALA A 560 15.05 16.17 -24.95
N PRO A 561 16.33 16.54 -25.14
CA PRO A 561 17.02 16.41 -26.42
C PRO A 561 17.20 14.93 -26.78
N ALA A 562 17.34 14.64 -28.07
CA ALA A 562 17.66 13.30 -28.54
C ALA A 562 19.18 13.19 -28.80
N PRO A 563 19.83 12.07 -28.42
CA PRO A 563 21.25 11.88 -28.69
C PRO A 563 21.52 11.80 -30.21
N PHE A 564 22.52 12.51 -30.71
CA PHE A 564 22.89 12.52 -32.13
C PHE A 564 23.52 11.17 -32.57
N PRO A 565 23.18 10.63 -33.76
CA PRO A 565 23.83 9.43 -34.29
C PRO A 565 25.30 9.69 -34.64
N GLY A 566 26.24 8.90 -34.11
CA GLY A 566 27.62 8.81 -34.64
C GLY A 566 28.79 9.20 -33.73
N GLN A 567 28.59 9.49 -32.44
CA GLN A 567 29.70 9.70 -31.48
C GLN A 567 29.71 8.60 -30.41
N ASN A 568 30.90 8.17 -29.97
CA ASN A 568 31.11 7.08 -29.00
C ASN A 568 30.15 7.17 -27.81
N SER A 569 29.19 6.24 -27.76
CA SER A 569 28.08 6.23 -26.80
C SER A 569 28.52 6.20 -25.33
N GLN A 570 29.66 5.59 -25.02
CA GLN A 570 30.16 5.48 -23.64
C GLN A 570 30.72 6.80 -23.07
N GLN A 571 31.34 7.65 -23.88
CA GLN A 571 31.92 8.92 -23.41
C GLN A 571 30.85 10.01 -23.20
N ARG A 572 29.76 9.98 -23.98
CA ARG A 572 28.63 10.91 -23.80
C ARG A 572 27.57 10.47 -22.80
N GLU A 573 27.42 9.18 -22.48
CA GLU A 573 26.57 8.81 -21.32
C GLU A 573 27.08 9.45 -20.03
N GLN A 574 28.40 9.55 -19.86
CA GLN A 574 29.01 10.30 -18.76
C GLN A 574 28.86 11.82 -18.96
N GLN A 575 29.17 12.38 -20.14
CA GLN A 575 29.04 13.83 -20.38
C GLN A 575 27.60 14.38 -20.39
N GLN A 576 26.59 13.68 -20.92
CA GLN A 576 25.19 14.14 -20.87
C GLN A 576 24.60 14.07 -19.46
N VAL A 577 25.04 13.11 -18.65
CA VAL A 577 24.66 13.06 -17.23
C VAL A 577 25.36 14.17 -16.44
N GLU A 578 26.60 14.52 -16.78
CA GLU A 578 27.39 15.56 -16.11
C GLU A 578 27.10 17.00 -16.58
N GLU A 579 26.77 17.24 -17.86
CA GLU A 579 26.59 18.59 -18.45
C GLU A 579 25.12 18.96 -18.75
N GLU A 580 24.26 18.01 -19.15
CA GLU A 580 22.87 18.27 -19.59
C GLU A 580 21.78 17.72 -18.65
N GLY A 581 22.18 17.00 -17.59
CA GLY A 581 21.27 16.39 -16.63
C GLY A 581 20.42 15.28 -17.24
N GLY A 582 21.05 14.28 -17.87
CA GLY A 582 20.37 13.12 -18.46
C GLY A 582 19.42 12.37 -17.51
N SER A 583 18.57 11.50 -18.06
CA SER A 583 17.68 10.65 -17.27
C SER A 583 18.47 9.63 -16.45
N VAL A 584 18.04 9.39 -15.20
CA VAL A 584 18.63 8.37 -14.31
C VAL A 584 18.55 6.94 -14.88
N LEU A 585 17.69 6.72 -15.89
CA LEU A 585 17.53 5.45 -16.59
C LEU A 585 18.29 5.39 -17.93
N GLY A 586 19.11 6.39 -18.23
CA GLY A 586 19.94 6.46 -19.44
C GLY A 586 19.36 7.37 -20.52
N LEU A 587 19.56 6.99 -21.78
CA LEU A 587 19.25 7.83 -22.93
C LEU A 587 17.74 8.01 -23.15
N VAL A 588 17.38 9.12 -23.78
CA VAL A 588 16.00 9.44 -24.20
C VAL A 588 15.93 9.63 -25.73
N PRO A 589 16.04 8.54 -26.51
CA PRO A 589 16.06 8.59 -27.98
C PRO A 589 14.80 9.22 -28.57
N HIS A 590 14.93 9.77 -29.78
CA HIS A 590 13.76 10.21 -30.56
C HIS A 590 13.05 9.00 -31.18
N GLN A 591 13.75 8.22 -32.01
CA GLN A 591 13.22 7.02 -32.66
C GLN A 591 14.14 5.83 -32.43
N LEU A 592 13.55 4.66 -32.27
CA LEU A 592 14.22 3.36 -32.19
C LEU A 592 13.60 2.45 -33.24
N ARG A 593 14.42 2.02 -34.20
CA ARG A 593 14.04 1.02 -35.21
C ARG A 593 14.73 -0.30 -34.92
N GLY A 594 13.96 -1.33 -34.68
CA GLY A 594 14.48 -2.68 -34.43
C GLY A 594 14.22 -3.62 -35.60
N PHE A 595 15.18 -4.48 -35.88
CA PHE A 595 15.13 -5.51 -36.93
C PHE A 595 15.44 -6.86 -36.29
N LEU A 596 14.42 -7.72 -36.17
CA LEU A 596 14.55 -8.99 -35.45
C LEU A 596 15.25 -10.06 -36.29
N ALA A 597 15.33 -9.90 -37.61
CA ALA A 597 16.16 -10.76 -38.45
C ALA A 597 17.66 -10.61 -38.12
N GLN A 598 18.08 -9.41 -37.74
CA GLN A 598 19.49 -9.06 -37.46
C GLN A 598 19.76 -8.87 -35.96
N PHE A 599 18.74 -8.93 -35.11
CA PHE A 599 18.80 -8.57 -33.69
C PHE A 599 19.44 -7.19 -33.44
N ARG A 600 19.12 -6.23 -34.31
CA ARG A 600 19.71 -4.89 -34.30
C ARG A 600 18.65 -3.84 -33.97
N THR A 601 18.97 -2.91 -33.06
CA THR A 601 18.17 -1.70 -32.78
C THR A 601 18.99 -0.47 -33.10
N MET A 602 18.42 0.47 -33.85
CA MET A 602 19.09 1.69 -34.30
C MET A 602 18.37 2.94 -33.77
N PRO A 603 19.07 3.85 -33.06
CA PRO A 603 18.53 5.15 -32.73
C PRO A 603 18.59 6.07 -33.96
N ILE A 604 17.50 6.79 -34.21
CA ILE A 604 17.38 7.74 -35.32
C ILE A 604 16.78 9.04 -34.79
N VAL A 605 17.25 10.18 -35.31
CA VAL A 605 16.72 11.50 -34.99
C VAL A 605 16.23 12.16 -36.27
N GLY A 606 14.92 12.36 -36.38
CA GLY A 606 14.29 13.20 -37.41
C GLY A 606 13.95 14.59 -36.87
N ALA A 607 14.18 15.63 -37.68
CA ALA A 607 13.74 16.99 -37.36
C ALA A 607 12.24 17.16 -37.69
N ALA A 608 11.58 18.12 -37.03
CA ALA A 608 10.25 18.53 -37.42
C ALA A 608 10.27 19.15 -38.83
N PHE A 609 9.32 18.73 -39.66
CA PHE A 609 9.19 19.22 -41.02
C PHE A 609 8.11 20.31 -41.08
N ASP A 610 8.45 21.47 -41.64
CA ASP A 610 7.57 22.65 -41.66
C ASP A 610 6.28 22.45 -42.45
N ARG A 611 6.29 21.56 -43.46
CA ARG A 611 5.10 21.19 -44.25
C ARG A 611 4.50 19.84 -43.82
N CYS A 612 4.79 19.35 -42.62
CA CYS A 612 4.24 18.09 -42.14
C CYS A 612 2.71 18.12 -42.00
N THR A 613 2.02 17.11 -42.50
CA THR A 613 0.54 16.97 -42.39
C THR A 613 0.04 16.71 -40.97
N GLY A 614 0.91 16.34 -40.03
CA GLY A 614 0.53 16.02 -38.65
C GLY A 614 0.87 17.09 -37.61
N CYS A 615 2.07 17.68 -37.66
CA CYS A 615 2.54 18.58 -36.59
C CYS A 615 3.07 19.95 -37.06
N SER A 616 2.91 20.29 -38.35
CA SER A 616 3.24 21.63 -38.85
C SER A 616 2.39 22.70 -38.19
N GLU A 617 2.95 23.89 -38.05
CA GLU A 617 2.22 25.00 -37.44
C GLU A 617 0.98 25.40 -38.26
N THR A 618 0.99 25.16 -39.57
CA THR A 618 -0.17 25.37 -40.45
C THR A 618 -1.33 24.45 -40.08
N VAL A 619 -1.07 23.15 -39.87
CA VAL A 619 -2.11 22.18 -39.48
C VAL A 619 -2.62 22.47 -38.07
N LEU A 620 -1.71 22.74 -37.13
CA LEU A 620 -2.09 22.99 -35.74
C LEU A 620 -2.95 24.25 -35.60
N LYS A 621 -2.58 25.35 -36.27
CA LYS A 621 -3.41 26.57 -36.30
C LYS A 621 -4.75 26.34 -36.99
N ALA A 622 -4.80 25.54 -38.05
CA ALA A 622 -6.06 25.24 -38.73
C ALA A 622 -7.01 24.45 -37.81
N TYR A 623 -6.49 23.45 -37.07
CA TYR A 623 -7.27 22.73 -36.07
C TYR A 623 -7.74 23.65 -34.93
N GLU A 624 -6.88 24.50 -34.40
CA GLU A 624 -7.24 25.42 -33.30
C GLU A 624 -8.27 26.48 -33.69
N THR A 625 -8.23 26.97 -34.93
CA THR A 625 -9.12 28.03 -35.41
C THR A 625 -10.45 27.51 -35.96
N GLN A 626 -10.44 26.34 -36.61
CA GLN A 626 -11.60 25.81 -37.33
C GLN A 626 -12.20 24.57 -36.64
N GLY A 627 -11.49 23.96 -35.70
CA GLY A 627 -11.94 22.81 -34.92
C GLY A 627 -12.42 21.64 -35.78
N PHE A 628 -13.60 21.13 -35.46
CA PHE A 628 -14.20 19.98 -36.16
C PHE A 628 -14.40 20.20 -37.67
N GLU A 629 -14.62 21.43 -38.14
CA GLU A 629 -14.79 21.72 -39.58
C GLU A 629 -13.52 21.46 -40.40
N MET A 630 -12.34 21.62 -39.79
CA MET A 630 -11.07 21.26 -40.42
C MET A 630 -10.90 19.74 -40.47
N LEU A 631 -11.25 19.07 -39.38
CA LEU A 631 -11.19 17.62 -39.29
C LEU A 631 -12.13 16.94 -40.29
N LEU A 632 -13.37 17.41 -40.37
CA LEU A 632 -14.39 16.92 -41.31
C LEU A 632 -13.90 17.01 -42.77
N ARG A 633 -13.24 18.12 -43.13
CA ARG A 633 -12.60 18.27 -44.44
C ARG A 633 -11.44 17.30 -44.65
N ALA A 634 -10.61 17.08 -43.62
CA ALA A 634 -9.51 16.12 -43.69
C ALA A 634 -9.98 14.67 -43.84
N PHE A 635 -11.12 14.30 -43.25
CA PHE A 635 -11.72 12.97 -43.40
C PHE A 635 -12.33 12.78 -44.79
N ASN A 636 -13.10 13.78 -45.26
CA ASN A 636 -13.92 13.64 -46.46
C ASN A 636 -13.20 13.95 -47.79
N LYS A 637 -12.14 14.77 -47.78
CA LYS A 637 -11.46 15.22 -49.01
C LYS A 637 -10.03 14.68 -49.08
N THR A 638 -9.79 13.76 -50.01
CA THR A 638 -8.45 13.33 -50.39
C THR A 638 -7.63 14.53 -50.89
N GLY A 639 -6.37 14.64 -50.47
CA GLY A 639 -5.47 15.76 -50.81
C GLY A 639 -5.67 17.06 -50.02
N TYR A 640 -6.71 17.19 -49.19
CA TYR A 640 -6.92 18.43 -48.39
C TYR A 640 -5.72 18.78 -47.51
N LEU A 641 -5.13 17.77 -46.86
CA LEU A 641 -3.99 17.97 -45.97
C LEU A 641 -2.74 18.41 -46.73
N GLU A 642 -2.51 17.89 -47.94
CA GLU A 642 -1.37 18.25 -48.79
C GLU A 642 -1.49 19.70 -49.27
N ASN A 643 -2.68 20.07 -49.73
CA ASN A 643 -3.00 21.45 -50.14
C ASN A 643 -2.87 22.43 -48.97
N LEU A 644 -3.27 22.01 -47.76
CA LEU A 644 -3.18 22.84 -46.56
C LEU A 644 -1.72 23.12 -46.18
N THR A 645 -0.84 22.13 -46.29
CA THR A 645 0.57 22.27 -45.91
C THR A 645 1.47 22.76 -47.03
N GLY A 646 0.98 22.83 -48.28
CA GLY A 646 1.80 23.13 -49.46
C GLY A 646 2.71 21.97 -49.86
N LEU A 647 2.32 20.74 -49.51
CA LEU A 647 3.03 19.50 -49.92
C LEU A 647 2.77 19.19 -51.40
N ASP A 648 1.56 19.47 -51.87
CA ASP A 648 1.13 19.42 -53.28
C ASP A 648 2.08 20.21 -54.19
N LYS A 649 2.42 21.44 -53.79
CA LYS A 649 3.35 22.30 -54.54
C LYS A 649 4.77 21.75 -54.53
N LEU A 650 5.20 21.16 -53.42
CA LEU A 650 6.53 20.57 -53.29
C LEU A 650 6.68 19.31 -54.16
N HIS A 651 5.62 18.52 -54.28
CA HIS A 651 5.59 17.39 -55.22
C HIS A 651 5.65 17.87 -56.67
N ALA A 652 4.84 18.87 -57.04
CA ALA A 652 4.87 19.44 -58.38
C ALA A 652 6.24 20.06 -58.74
N GLU A 653 6.88 20.76 -57.79
CA GLU A 653 8.25 21.27 -57.96
C GLU A 653 9.27 20.13 -58.11
N GLY A 654 9.10 19.03 -57.37
CA GLY A 654 9.96 17.85 -57.47
C GLY A 654 9.79 17.09 -58.79
N GLU A 655 8.57 16.94 -59.28
CA GLU A 655 8.27 16.34 -60.59
C GLU A 655 8.84 17.19 -61.72
N GLN A 656 8.65 18.51 -61.68
CA GLN A 656 9.26 19.44 -62.66
C GLN A 656 10.79 19.40 -62.63
N ALA A 657 11.39 19.28 -61.44
CA ALA A 657 12.83 19.14 -61.32
C ALA A 657 13.33 17.81 -61.88
N LEU A 658 12.60 16.71 -61.71
CA LEU A 658 12.94 15.41 -62.30
C LEU A 658 12.78 15.39 -63.82
N GLU A 659 11.72 16.01 -64.36
CA GLU A 659 11.51 16.20 -65.81
C GLU A 659 12.58 17.10 -66.45
N ALA A 660 13.16 18.02 -65.68
CA ALA A 660 14.28 18.86 -66.14
C ALA A 660 15.64 18.16 -66.13
N VAL A 661 15.75 16.95 -65.54
CA VAL A 661 16.95 16.08 -65.61
C VAL A 661 16.70 14.93 -66.59
N ASP A 662 16.21 15.26 -67.78
CA ASP A 662 16.30 14.32 -68.90
C ASP A 662 17.75 14.29 -69.39
N TRP A 663 18.28 13.09 -69.53
CA TRP A 663 19.69 12.81 -69.76
C TRP A 663 20.07 13.33 -71.14
N ASP A 664 21.16 14.10 -71.23
CA ASP A 664 21.86 14.33 -72.50
C ASP A 664 22.26 12.95 -73.07
N GLU A 665 21.43 12.35 -73.92
CA GLU A 665 21.84 11.27 -74.80
C GLU A 665 22.86 11.87 -75.78
N GLU A 666 24.14 11.69 -75.47
CA GLU A 666 25.23 11.89 -76.42
C GLU A 666 24.91 11.08 -77.68
N GLU A 667 24.60 11.78 -78.77
CA GLU A 667 24.58 11.25 -80.13
C GLU A 667 26.00 10.77 -80.50
N GLU A 668 26.35 9.53 -80.13
CA GLU A 668 27.50 8.85 -80.76
C GLU A 668 27.07 8.23 -82.09
N GLU A 669 27.68 8.77 -83.14
CA GLU A 669 27.51 8.48 -84.55
C GLU A 669 27.62 6.99 -84.89
N LYS A 670 26.75 6.58 -85.82
CA LYS A 670 26.92 5.36 -86.62
C LYS A 670 28.19 5.45 -87.49
N GLY A 671 29.20 4.63 -87.17
CA GLY A 671 30.23 4.16 -88.10
C GLY A 671 30.60 2.72 -87.71
N ALA A 672 30.02 1.72 -88.39
CA ALA A 672 30.63 0.98 -89.49
C ALA A 672 31.67 -0.07 -89.03
N ASP A 673 31.31 -1.33 -89.24
CA ASP A 673 32.12 -2.49 -89.65
C ASP A 673 33.59 -2.59 -89.17
N ASP A 674 33.93 -3.64 -88.40
CA ASP A 674 34.55 -4.86 -88.94
C ASP A 674 35.12 -5.77 -87.83
N ASP A 675 34.97 -7.08 -88.08
CA ASP A 675 35.65 -8.26 -87.54
C ASP A 675 36.81 -8.11 -86.53
N PHE A 676 36.68 -8.70 -85.33
CA PHE A 676 37.34 -9.95 -84.88
C PHE A 676 37.08 -10.28 -83.40
#